data_AF-A0A2G5L4Q1-F1
#
_entry.id   AF-A0A2G5L4Q1-F1
#
_cell.length_a   1.000
_cell.length_b   1.000
_cell.length_c   1.000
_cell.angle_alpha   90.00
_cell.angle_beta   90.00
_cell.angle_gamma   90.00
#
_symmetry.space_group_name_H-M   'P 1'
#
loop_
_entity.id
_entity.type
_entity.pdbx_description
1 polymer ?
#
loop_
_entity_poly.entity_id
_entity_poly.type
_entity_poly.pdbx_seq_one_letter_code
_entity_poly.pdbx_strand_id
1 'polypeptide(L)'
;MRFNDLEKICKGKIVHHAQDAEIKELVTDTRNISIRSGVLFFAIEGINHDGHGFVQDAYDRGVRCFVVEKEVKLPSDANVLEVRQSLLAMQQIAADHRSYYNYPVVGITGSNGKTIVKEWLAQMLGHQYGIVKSPKSYNSQLGVPLSVWQMSSQHNLAIFEAGISECGEMKRLERIIRPTLGIFTNIGEAHNAGFQSLQEKANEKAMLFAACDTVVYCSAYPEIAQALREHTSDKTKLVAWSVVPRESNTWQVQVEEAELTLKLRFSDPASVENGLHCAVMMHVLGFGVDMIQTRLDTLSSVKMRLEMKQAVNRSYVIDDTYNNDLYGLEVALDFLHRQNQKNKKTVILSDLYQTGLPPVALYKRIDDLLRNQAIHRLIAVGPEISKARDLFHTQAEFYDSTDQLLAANISVQDEIVLVKGARDFQFEKIVEKLEYKAHGTVLEINMESLTNNLNSYRAKLRPEVKIMVMVKAFAYGGGNFEIANLLQFHKVDYLGVAYTDEALELRKNGIHIPIMIMNPSSDSFRFLKEYNLEPEIYSLEQLIDFLDYFEGVDALPGIHIKLETGMNRLGFKENELKRLSEILKLHKKLKVKSVFSHMAGSEDPRHRDFSLQQGKRFDEMSTKLMESLWYKPMRHIVNTAGIDNYREFHFDMVRLGIGLYGYDPVMAEEKKLQTVGILKTHVSQVKEIATGESIGYGRLGFAQKDMKIAIVPIGYADGYIRAFGNGVGQMTVQGQRVSTVGNICMDMTMLDVTGVNVRSGEEVIVFGEDPTIKELSSWIGTIPYEILTNISQRVKRTYVSG
;
A
#
# COMPACT_ATOMS: atom_id res chain seq x y z
N MET A 1 16.81 2.16 -28.65
CA MET A 1 18.26 2.33 -28.47
C MET A 1 18.91 0.95 -28.52
N ARG A 2 20.11 0.81 -29.08
CA ARG A 2 20.85 -0.46 -29.14
C ARG A 2 22.09 -0.43 -28.25
N PHE A 3 22.60 -1.60 -27.86
CA PHE A 3 23.71 -1.71 -26.92
C PHE A 3 24.99 -1.01 -27.43
N ASN A 4 25.26 -1.07 -28.74
CA ASN A 4 26.43 -0.40 -29.32
C ASN A 4 26.38 1.13 -29.25
N ASP A 5 25.18 1.71 -29.15
CA ASP A 5 25.03 3.17 -28.99
C ASP A 5 25.58 3.62 -27.62
N LEU A 6 25.56 2.73 -26.62
CA LEU A 6 25.89 3.06 -25.22
C LEU A 6 27.36 3.45 -25.03
N GLU A 7 28.29 2.87 -25.79
CA GLU A 7 29.72 3.21 -25.67
C GLU A 7 29.96 4.70 -25.90
N LYS A 8 29.35 5.23 -26.96
CA LYS A 8 29.44 6.65 -27.32
C LYS A 8 28.66 7.54 -26.33
N ILE A 9 27.46 7.13 -25.93
CA ILE A 9 26.60 7.88 -25.01
C ILE A 9 27.27 8.03 -23.64
N CYS A 10 27.77 6.93 -23.09
CA CYS A 10 28.32 6.86 -21.74
C CYS A 10 29.81 7.22 -21.65
N LYS A 11 30.50 7.37 -22.80
CA LYS A 11 31.97 7.43 -22.87
C LYS A 11 32.62 6.25 -22.15
N GLY A 12 31.99 5.08 -22.26
CA GLY A 12 32.46 3.82 -21.69
C GLY A 12 33.35 3.06 -22.66
N LYS A 13 33.66 1.82 -22.30
CA LYS A 13 34.36 0.85 -23.15
C LYS A 13 33.58 -0.45 -23.16
N ILE A 14 33.19 -0.94 -24.34
CA ILE A 14 32.61 -2.27 -24.45
C ILE A 14 33.74 -3.29 -24.27
N VAL A 15 33.75 -3.98 -23.13
CA VAL A 15 34.78 -4.97 -22.81
C VAL A 15 34.39 -6.37 -23.26
N HIS A 16 33.10 -6.59 -23.46
CA HIS A 16 32.57 -7.85 -23.97
C HIS A 16 31.33 -7.59 -24.82
N HIS A 17 31.29 -8.13 -26.05
CA HIS A 17 30.21 -7.89 -27.01
C HIS A 17 29.82 -9.19 -27.70
N ALA A 18 28.69 -9.76 -27.31
CA ALA A 18 28.12 -10.94 -27.93
C ALA A 18 27.24 -10.58 -29.13
N GLN A 19 26.29 -9.66 -28.96
CA GLN A 19 25.37 -9.24 -30.01
C GLN A 19 24.85 -7.82 -29.79
N ASP A 20 24.52 -7.10 -30.86
CA ASP A 20 23.95 -5.78 -30.74
C ASP A 20 22.44 -5.84 -30.40
N ALA A 21 22.14 -5.86 -29.10
CA ALA A 21 20.79 -6.02 -28.58
C ALA A 21 20.03 -4.68 -28.47
N GLU A 22 18.74 -4.70 -28.76
CA GLU A 22 17.84 -3.58 -28.47
C GLU A 22 17.58 -3.48 -26.96
N ILE A 23 17.77 -2.30 -26.38
CA ILE A 23 17.51 -2.03 -24.97
C ILE A 23 16.09 -1.51 -24.81
N LYS A 24 15.31 -2.21 -23.97
CA LYS A 24 13.89 -1.94 -23.70
C LYS A 24 13.64 -1.55 -22.24
N GLU A 25 14.48 -2.01 -21.33
CA GLU A 25 14.29 -1.81 -19.89
C GLU A 25 15.63 -1.53 -19.20
N LEU A 26 15.63 -0.55 -18.27
CA LEU A 26 16.76 -0.27 -17.40
C LEU A 26 16.48 -0.83 -16.01
N VAL A 27 17.41 -1.60 -15.44
CA VAL A 27 17.24 -2.23 -14.13
C VAL A 27 18.48 -2.03 -13.27
N THR A 28 18.28 -1.73 -11.99
CA THR A 28 19.35 -1.59 -10.98
C THR A 28 19.21 -2.58 -9.83
N ASP A 29 18.09 -3.30 -9.78
CA ASP A 29 17.73 -4.24 -8.72
C ASP A 29 17.33 -5.57 -9.35
N THR A 30 18.11 -6.62 -9.08
CA THR A 30 17.91 -7.93 -9.69
C THR A 30 16.59 -8.60 -9.32
N ARG A 31 15.97 -8.12 -8.23
CA ARG A 31 14.64 -8.57 -7.80
C ARG A 31 13.54 -8.04 -8.73
N ASN A 32 13.78 -6.97 -9.49
CA ASN A 32 12.80 -6.31 -10.36
C ASN A 32 13.01 -6.63 -11.86
N ILE A 33 13.88 -7.58 -12.20
CA ILE A 33 14.13 -7.99 -13.59
C ILE A 33 12.88 -8.66 -14.16
N SER A 34 12.33 -8.11 -15.24
CA SER A 34 11.32 -8.79 -16.04
C SER A 34 11.97 -9.83 -16.97
N ILE A 35 11.31 -10.96 -17.26
CA ILE A 35 11.84 -12.03 -18.15
C ILE A 35 11.68 -11.61 -19.63
N ARG A 36 12.02 -10.36 -19.98
CA ARG A 36 11.89 -9.81 -21.32
C ARG A 36 13.28 -9.69 -21.95
N SER A 37 13.37 -9.88 -23.26
CA SER A 37 14.59 -9.57 -23.99
C SER A 37 14.85 -8.05 -23.98
N GLY A 38 16.12 -7.65 -23.90
CA GLY A 38 16.51 -6.24 -23.95
C GLY A 38 16.59 -5.52 -22.59
N VAL A 39 16.77 -6.25 -21.48
CA VAL A 39 17.08 -5.66 -20.17
C VAL A 39 18.55 -5.24 -20.12
N LEU A 40 18.80 -4.01 -19.68
CA LEU A 40 20.12 -3.47 -19.35
C LEU A 40 20.25 -3.33 -17.83
N PHE A 41 21.13 -4.12 -17.22
CA PHE A 41 21.38 -4.05 -15.78
C PHE A 41 22.53 -3.10 -15.46
N PHE A 42 22.32 -2.21 -14.49
CA PHE A 42 23.32 -1.28 -13.99
C PHE A 42 23.84 -1.74 -12.62
N ALA A 43 25.10 -2.15 -12.58
CA ALA A 43 25.80 -2.40 -11.33
C ALA A 43 26.30 -1.06 -10.77
N ILE A 44 25.55 -0.49 -9.82
CA ILE A 44 25.86 0.80 -9.18
C ILE A 44 26.58 0.55 -7.85
N GLU A 45 27.71 1.19 -7.64
CA GLU A 45 28.38 1.23 -6.35
C GLU A 45 27.74 2.33 -5.46
N GLY A 46 27.02 1.91 -4.41
CA GLY A 46 26.38 2.80 -3.44
C GLY A 46 27.09 2.79 -2.08
N ILE A 47 26.70 3.71 -1.18
CA ILE A 47 27.32 3.87 0.15
C ILE A 47 27.22 2.60 1.00
N ASN A 48 26.09 1.89 0.93
CA ASN A 48 25.81 0.72 1.77
C ASN A 48 25.79 -0.61 0.99
N HIS A 49 25.74 -0.57 -0.34
CA HIS A 49 25.56 -1.75 -1.19
C HIS A 49 26.25 -1.58 -2.53
N ASP A 50 26.87 -2.66 -3.01
CA ASP A 50 27.56 -2.71 -4.28
C ASP A 50 26.78 -3.60 -5.27
N GLY A 51 26.22 -2.98 -6.31
CA GLY A 51 25.44 -3.65 -7.36
C GLY A 51 26.20 -4.72 -8.13
N HIS A 52 27.55 -4.69 -8.12
CA HIS A 52 28.38 -5.68 -8.82
C HIS A 52 28.24 -7.08 -8.23
N GLY A 53 27.91 -7.20 -6.93
CA GLY A 53 27.65 -8.47 -6.27
C GLY A 53 26.44 -9.23 -6.86
N PHE A 54 25.59 -8.56 -7.62
CA PHE A 54 24.37 -9.14 -8.20
C PHE A 54 24.44 -9.34 -9.72
N VAL A 55 25.58 -9.06 -10.35
CA VAL A 55 25.75 -9.19 -11.82
C VAL A 55 25.53 -10.64 -12.28
N GLN A 56 26.02 -11.62 -11.53
CA GLN A 56 25.80 -13.03 -11.85
C GLN A 56 24.32 -13.43 -11.68
N ASP A 57 23.65 -12.99 -10.59
CA ASP A 57 22.22 -13.24 -10.37
C ASP A 57 21.36 -12.60 -11.48
N ALA A 58 21.70 -11.39 -11.93
CA ALA A 58 21.06 -10.76 -13.08
C ALA A 58 21.24 -11.59 -14.36
N TYR A 59 22.45 -12.10 -14.62
CA TYR A 59 22.73 -12.97 -15.75
C TYR A 59 21.91 -14.27 -15.71
N ASP A 60 21.87 -14.92 -14.55
CA ASP A 60 21.15 -16.18 -14.35
C ASP A 60 19.62 -15.99 -14.55
N ARG A 61 19.11 -14.78 -14.27
CA ARG A 61 17.71 -14.37 -14.52
C ARG A 61 17.41 -14.00 -15.98
N GLY A 62 18.39 -14.12 -16.88
CA GLY A 62 18.20 -13.90 -18.31
C GLY A 62 18.65 -12.51 -18.82
N VAL A 63 19.25 -11.67 -17.96
CA VAL A 63 19.85 -10.42 -18.44
C VAL A 63 21.08 -10.75 -19.28
N ARG A 64 21.22 -10.05 -20.40
CA ARG A 64 22.35 -10.22 -21.31
C ARG A 64 23.09 -8.92 -21.60
N CYS A 65 22.66 -7.79 -21.05
CA CYS A 65 23.33 -6.50 -21.23
C CYS A 65 23.62 -5.88 -19.86
N PHE A 66 24.86 -5.47 -19.64
CA PHE A 66 25.34 -5.00 -18.34
C PHE A 66 26.14 -3.70 -18.49
N VAL A 67 25.93 -2.78 -17.56
CA VAL A 67 26.77 -1.61 -17.32
C VAL A 67 27.43 -1.78 -15.96
N VAL A 68 28.75 -1.74 -15.93
CA VAL A 68 29.57 -2.01 -14.73
C VAL A 68 30.65 -0.95 -14.56
N GLU A 69 31.07 -0.73 -13.32
CA GLU A 69 32.14 0.21 -12.94
C GLU A 69 33.51 -0.48 -12.80
N LYS A 70 33.53 -1.81 -12.74
CA LYS A 70 34.71 -2.65 -12.62
C LYS A 70 34.57 -3.95 -13.39
N GLU A 71 35.71 -4.62 -13.61
CA GLU A 71 35.77 -5.89 -14.34
C GLU A 71 34.86 -6.95 -13.70
N VAL A 72 34.03 -7.59 -14.54
CA VAL A 72 33.15 -8.71 -14.15
C VAL A 72 33.36 -9.88 -15.10
N LYS A 73 33.27 -11.11 -14.56
CA LYS A 73 33.34 -12.33 -15.35
C LYS A 73 31.93 -12.80 -15.66
N LEU A 74 31.54 -12.71 -16.93
CA LEU A 74 30.26 -13.18 -17.44
C LEU A 74 30.49 -14.11 -18.65
N PRO A 75 29.53 -15.01 -18.95
CA PRO A 75 29.64 -15.88 -20.12
C PRO A 75 29.66 -15.13 -21.46
N SER A 76 30.11 -15.82 -22.52
CA SER A 76 30.39 -15.23 -23.84
C SER A 76 29.16 -14.74 -24.62
N ASP A 77 27.95 -14.98 -24.12
CA ASP A 77 26.69 -14.50 -24.70
C ASP A 77 26.18 -13.18 -24.07
N ALA A 78 26.91 -12.61 -23.12
CA ALA A 78 26.59 -11.31 -22.51
C ALA A 78 27.21 -10.13 -23.28
N ASN A 79 26.66 -8.94 -23.10
CA ASN A 79 27.27 -7.67 -23.48
C ASN A 79 27.61 -6.89 -22.22
N VAL A 80 28.83 -6.36 -22.12
CA VAL A 80 29.32 -5.66 -20.93
C VAL A 80 29.97 -4.34 -21.35
N LEU A 81 29.40 -3.25 -20.84
CA LEU A 81 29.90 -1.90 -20.99
C LEU A 81 30.54 -1.50 -19.65
N GLU A 82 31.84 -1.26 -19.67
CA GLU A 82 32.57 -0.71 -18.53
C GLU A 82 32.53 0.82 -18.59
N VAL A 83 32.12 1.45 -17.48
CA VAL A 83 32.01 2.91 -17.33
C VAL A 83 32.70 3.34 -16.04
N ARG A 84 32.99 4.64 -15.89
CA ARG A 84 33.56 5.14 -14.62
C ARG A 84 32.56 5.19 -13.48
N GLN A 85 31.28 5.48 -13.79
CA GLN A 85 30.18 5.61 -12.82
C GLN A 85 28.87 5.18 -13.49
N SER A 86 28.29 4.08 -13.04
CA SER A 86 27.08 3.47 -13.61
C SER A 86 25.86 4.36 -13.44
N LEU A 87 25.72 5.06 -12.31
CA LEU A 87 24.63 6.02 -12.12
C LEU A 87 24.70 7.16 -13.14
N LEU A 88 25.89 7.72 -13.38
CA LEU A 88 26.07 8.77 -14.39
C LEU A 88 25.80 8.25 -15.81
N ALA A 89 26.25 7.04 -16.12
CA ALA A 89 25.96 6.38 -17.39
C ALA A 89 24.45 6.19 -17.61
N MET A 90 23.72 5.76 -16.57
CA MET A 90 22.26 5.63 -16.59
C MET A 90 21.56 6.97 -16.86
N GLN A 91 22.03 8.04 -16.19
CA GLN A 91 21.51 9.40 -16.41
C GLN A 91 21.77 9.87 -17.84
N GLN A 92 22.94 9.59 -18.42
CA GLN A 92 23.27 9.92 -19.81
C GLN A 92 22.41 9.14 -20.81
N ILE A 93 22.19 7.85 -20.56
CA ILE A 93 21.32 7.00 -21.38
C ILE A 93 19.88 7.51 -21.36
N ALA A 94 19.34 7.85 -20.19
CA ALA A 94 18.00 8.41 -20.09
C ALA A 94 17.89 9.79 -20.75
N ALA A 95 18.93 10.63 -20.65
CA ALA A 95 18.97 11.94 -21.32
C ALA A 95 19.08 11.82 -22.85
N ASP A 96 19.79 10.83 -23.36
CA ASP A 96 19.85 10.53 -24.79
C ASP A 96 18.50 9.97 -25.29
N HIS A 97 17.90 9.04 -24.54
CA HIS A 97 16.54 8.53 -24.80
C HIS A 97 15.50 9.65 -24.85
N ARG A 98 15.56 10.59 -23.90
CA ARG A 98 14.72 11.80 -23.87
C ARG A 98 14.83 12.62 -25.15
N SER A 99 16.00 12.66 -25.78
CA SER A 99 16.28 13.52 -26.96
C SER A 99 15.54 13.07 -28.23
N TYR A 100 15.07 11.83 -28.28
CA TYR A 100 14.28 11.31 -29.39
C TYR A 100 12.82 11.80 -29.39
N TYR A 101 12.38 12.44 -28.30
CA TYR A 101 11.00 12.89 -28.13
C TYR A 101 10.93 14.41 -27.99
N ASN A 102 10.07 15.06 -28.78
CA ASN A 102 9.93 16.52 -28.78
C ASN A 102 8.57 17.00 -28.25
N TYR A 103 7.72 16.10 -27.76
CA TYR A 103 6.44 16.50 -27.17
C TYR A 103 6.65 17.20 -25.81
N PRO A 104 5.67 18.00 -25.34
CA PRO A 104 5.83 18.79 -24.13
C PRO A 104 6.15 17.96 -22.88
N VAL A 105 7.00 18.50 -22.02
CA VAL A 105 7.39 17.87 -20.75
C VAL A 105 7.20 18.86 -19.61
N VAL A 106 6.33 18.50 -18.66
CA VAL A 106 6.10 19.22 -17.42
C VAL A 106 7.08 18.72 -16.35
N GLY A 107 8.01 19.57 -15.93
CA GLY A 107 8.88 19.35 -14.77
C GLY A 107 8.25 19.93 -13.52
N ILE A 108 8.22 19.17 -12.41
CA ILE A 108 7.63 19.60 -11.14
C ILE A 108 8.69 19.55 -10.04
N THR A 109 8.87 20.65 -9.32
CA THR A 109 9.69 20.70 -8.10
C THR A 109 9.05 21.55 -7.01
N GLY A 110 9.68 21.51 -5.83
CA GLY A 110 9.29 22.25 -4.65
C GLY A 110 9.59 21.46 -3.38
N SER A 111 9.25 22.06 -2.23
CA SER A 111 9.44 21.43 -0.92
C SER A 111 8.34 20.41 -0.69
N ASN A 112 7.07 20.80 -0.88
CA ASN A 112 5.90 19.93 -0.76
C ASN A 112 5.13 19.84 -2.09
N GLY A 113 4.02 19.10 -2.14
CA GLY A 113 3.06 19.14 -3.26
C GLY A 113 3.44 18.40 -4.56
N LYS A 114 4.72 18.18 -4.85
CA LYS A 114 5.22 17.56 -6.12
C LYS A 114 4.41 16.35 -6.60
N THR A 115 4.29 15.32 -5.76
CA THR A 115 3.61 14.07 -6.12
C THR A 115 2.10 14.29 -6.30
N ILE A 116 1.47 15.11 -5.45
CA ILE A 116 0.04 15.44 -5.56
C ILE A 116 -0.24 16.18 -6.87
N VAL A 117 0.52 17.24 -7.15
CA VAL A 117 0.40 18.03 -8.37
C VAL A 117 0.61 17.17 -9.61
N LYS A 118 1.61 16.27 -9.60
CA LYS A 118 1.82 15.32 -10.71
C LYS A 118 0.61 14.42 -10.94
N GLU A 119 0.08 13.80 -9.89
CA GLU A 119 -1.06 12.86 -10.00
C GLU A 119 -2.33 13.59 -10.45
N TRP A 120 -2.64 14.74 -9.85
CA TRP A 120 -3.80 15.55 -10.19
C TRP A 120 -3.70 16.13 -11.60
N LEU A 121 -2.54 16.65 -12.00
CA LEU A 121 -2.36 17.16 -13.35
C LEU A 121 -2.50 16.05 -14.39
N ALA A 122 -1.93 14.86 -14.13
CA ALA A 122 -2.10 13.70 -14.99
C ALA A 122 -3.57 13.26 -15.09
N GLN A 123 -4.31 13.27 -13.99
CA GLN A 123 -5.74 12.96 -13.98
C GLN A 123 -6.54 13.99 -14.80
N MET A 124 -6.27 15.28 -14.62
CA MET A 124 -6.97 16.36 -15.30
C MET A 124 -6.71 16.39 -16.81
N LEU A 125 -5.48 16.04 -17.23
CA LEU A 125 -5.05 16.06 -18.63
C LEU A 125 -5.22 14.71 -19.36
N GLY A 126 -5.35 13.60 -18.64
CA GLY A 126 -5.32 12.24 -19.21
C GLY A 126 -6.43 11.90 -20.20
N HIS A 127 -7.49 12.70 -20.26
CA HIS A 127 -8.54 12.55 -21.27
C HIS A 127 -8.13 13.06 -22.67
N GLN A 128 -7.17 13.97 -22.75
CA GLN A 128 -6.74 14.59 -24.02
C GLN A 128 -5.34 14.17 -24.43
N TYR A 129 -4.51 13.76 -23.46
CA TYR A 129 -3.12 13.39 -23.69
C TYR A 129 -2.86 11.93 -23.34
N GLY A 130 -2.03 11.27 -24.15
CA GLY A 130 -1.35 10.04 -23.76
C GLY A 130 -0.15 10.42 -22.88
N ILE A 131 -0.33 10.33 -21.56
CA ILE A 131 0.61 10.86 -20.58
C ILE A 131 1.56 9.77 -20.08
N VAL A 132 2.87 10.07 -20.11
CA VAL A 132 3.87 9.36 -19.31
C VAL A 132 4.23 10.18 -18.08
N LYS A 133 4.36 9.56 -16.91
CA LYS A 133 4.68 10.27 -15.66
C LYS A 133 5.61 9.49 -14.75
N SER A 134 6.24 10.17 -13.79
CA SER A 134 7.04 9.49 -12.75
C SER A 134 6.17 8.46 -12.01
N PRO A 135 6.57 7.17 -11.94
CA PRO A 135 5.86 6.19 -11.13
C PRO A 135 6.04 6.50 -9.64
N LYS A 136 4.97 6.37 -8.85
CA LYS A 136 4.97 6.57 -7.39
C LYS A 136 5.62 7.90 -6.97
N SER A 137 6.75 7.91 -6.27
CA SER A 137 7.53 9.11 -5.92
C SER A 137 8.97 9.02 -6.44
N TYR A 138 9.14 8.55 -7.67
CA TYR A 138 10.46 8.38 -8.30
C TYR A 138 11.00 9.74 -8.76
N ASN A 139 11.56 10.49 -7.82
CA ASN A 139 12.00 11.88 -8.03
C ASN A 139 13.49 12.11 -7.72
N SER A 140 14.24 11.08 -7.31
CA SER A 140 15.64 11.16 -6.94
C SER A 140 16.60 11.02 -8.14
N GLN A 141 17.91 11.12 -7.87
CA GLN A 141 19.00 10.89 -8.84
C GLN A 141 18.90 9.56 -9.61
N LEU A 142 18.33 8.54 -8.97
CA LEU A 142 18.08 7.22 -9.55
C LEU A 142 16.67 7.10 -10.17
N GLY A 143 15.66 7.67 -9.49
CA GLY A 143 14.26 7.54 -9.89
C GLY A 143 13.90 8.29 -11.17
N VAL A 144 14.51 9.46 -11.40
CA VAL A 144 14.25 10.28 -12.59
C VAL A 144 14.68 9.58 -13.90
N PRO A 145 15.91 9.04 -14.03
CA PRO A 145 16.29 8.22 -15.20
C PRO A 145 15.29 7.12 -15.53
N LEU A 146 14.85 6.37 -14.51
CA LEU A 146 13.87 5.29 -14.67
C LEU A 146 12.50 5.80 -15.14
N SER A 147 12.10 6.98 -14.65
CA SER A 147 10.84 7.63 -15.05
C SER A 147 10.87 8.07 -16.51
N VAL A 148 11.95 8.76 -16.91
CA VAL A 148 12.15 9.27 -18.27
C VAL A 148 12.32 8.15 -19.29
N TRP A 149 12.89 7.01 -18.90
CA TRP A 149 12.99 5.83 -19.76
C TRP A 149 11.64 5.31 -20.26
N GLN A 150 10.55 5.54 -19.53
CA GLN A 150 9.20 5.12 -19.94
C GLN A 150 8.63 5.95 -21.11
N MET A 151 9.30 7.02 -21.54
CA MET A 151 8.90 7.81 -22.69
C MET A 151 8.89 6.95 -23.97
N SER A 152 7.90 7.18 -24.82
CA SER A 152 7.71 6.45 -26.07
C SER A 152 6.92 7.30 -27.06
N SER A 153 6.89 6.89 -28.33
CA SER A 153 6.12 7.57 -29.38
C SER A 153 4.60 7.47 -29.21
N GLN A 154 4.12 6.66 -28.25
CA GLN A 154 2.69 6.57 -27.92
C GLN A 154 2.21 7.72 -27.03
N HIS A 155 3.16 8.40 -26.38
CA HIS A 155 2.86 9.53 -25.51
C HIS A 155 2.96 10.84 -26.29
N ASN A 156 2.19 11.83 -25.84
CA ASN A 156 2.23 13.18 -26.37
C ASN A 156 2.34 14.26 -25.28
N LEU A 157 2.51 13.85 -24.02
CA LEU A 157 2.82 14.70 -22.88
C LEU A 157 3.59 13.89 -21.83
N ALA A 158 4.59 14.47 -21.19
CA ALA A 158 5.23 13.88 -20.01
C ALA A 158 5.09 14.77 -18.77
N ILE A 159 4.98 14.15 -17.60
CA ILE A 159 4.93 14.84 -16.29
C ILE A 159 5.88 14.18 -15.31
N PHE A 160 7.02 14.83 -15.03
CA PHE A 160 8.06 14.30 -14.16
C PHE A 160 8.32 15.20 -12.97
N GLU A 161 8.42 14.60 -11.78
CA GLU A 161 8.81 15.31 -10.56
C GLU A 161 10.29 15.10 -10.24
N ALA A 162 10.92 16.13 -9.69
CA ALA A 162 12.32 16.11 -9.27
C ALA A 162 12.46 16.55 -7.81
N GLY A 163 13.19 15.77 -7.03
CA GLY A 163 13.54 16.02 -5.65
C GLY A 163 15.06 16.08 -5.49
N ILE A 164 15.51 16.89 -4.54
CA ILE A 164 16.91 17.07 -4.19
C ILE A 164 17.04 17.08 -2.67
N SER A 165 18.17 16.60 -2.18
CA SER A 165 18.56 16.61 -0.77
C SER A 165 19.77 17.51 -0.52
N GLU A 166 20.61 17.72 -1.54
CA GLU A 166 21.86 18.51 -1.44
C GLU A 166 22.06 19.41 -2.69
N CYS A 167 23.00 20.35 -2.59
CA CYS A 167 23.38 21.25 -3.68
C CYS A 167 24.13 20.50 -4.81
N GLY A 168 23.92 20.91 -6.07
CA GLY A 168 24.54 20.31 -7.26
C GLY A 168 23.82 19.07 -7.82
N GLU A 169 22.69 18.67 -7.23
CA GLU A 169 21.87 17.54 -7.66
C GLU A 169 20.90 17.90 -8.79
N MET A 170 20.30 19.10 -8.76
CA MET A 170 19.20 19.45 -9.66
C MET A 170 19.67 19.57 -11.10
N LYS A 171 20.87 20.12 -11.32
CA LYS A 171 21.47 20.25 -12.65
C LYS A 171 21.65 18.90 -13.35
N ARG A 172 21.81 17.80 -12.60
CA ARG A 172 21.87 16.45 -13.17
C ARG A 172 20.49 16.00 -13.62
N LEU A 173 19.45 16.26 -12.82
CA LEU A 173 18.06 15.93 -13.13
C LEU A 173 17.52 16.74 -14.31
N GLU A 174 17.84 18.03 -14.38
CA GLU A 174 17.46 18.91 -15.50
C GLU A 174 17.91 18.34 -16.84
N ARG A 175 19.17 17.90 -16.94
CA ARG A 175 19.73 17.36 -18.19
C ARG A 175 19.00 16.11 -18.70
N ILE A 176 18.33 15.39 -17.80
CA ILE A 176 17.58 14.17 -18.08
C ILE A 176 16.12 14.52 -18.43
N ILE A 177 15.47 15.35 -17.62
CA ILE A 177 14.05 15.69 -17.79
C ILE A 177 13.87 16.63 -18.99
N ARG A 178 14.74 17.62 -19.16
CA ARG A 178 14.66 18.72 -20.13
C ARG A 178 13.21 19.23 -20.24
N PRO A 179 12.66 19.77 -19.15
CA PRO A 179 11.26 20.21 -19.15
C PRO A 179 11.09 21.40 -20.09
N THR A 180 10.00 21.38 -20.87
CA THR A 180 9.57 22.54 -21.67
C THR A 180 8.61 23.42 -20.88
N LEU A 181 7.89 22.82 -19.93
CA LEU A 181 6.97 23.47 -19.00
C LEU A 181 7.39 23.17 -17.57
N GLY A 182 7.29 24.15 -16.68
CA GLY A 182 7.69 24.01 -15.29
C GLY A 182 6.56 24.32 -14.31
N ILE A 183 6.49 23.57 -13.21
CA ILE A 183 5.73 23.94 -12.01
C ILE A 183 6.71 23.98 -10.84
N PHE A 184 6.95 25.18 -10.32
CA PHE A 184 7.56 25.36 -9.01
C PHE A 184 6.42 25.53 -8.01
N THR A 185 6.20 24.50 -7.18
CA THR A 185 5.10 24.46 -6.21
C THR A 185 5.31 25.46 -5.08
N ASN A 186 5.96 25.05 -3.99
CA ASN A 186 6.30 25.90 -2.86
C ASN A 186 7.74 25.70 -2.37
N ILE A 187 8.20 26.64 -1.56
CA ILE A 187 9.49 26.58 -0.85
C ILE A 187 9.22 26.70 0.65
N GLY A 188 9.87 25.85 1.44
CA GLY A 188 9.68 25.78 2.90
C GLY A 188 10.76 24.91 3.54
N GLU A 189 10.61 24.53 4.81
CA GLU A 189 11.71 24.00 5.63
C GLU A 189 12.17 22.55 5.32
N ALA A 190 11.40 21.77 4.55
CA ALA A 190 11.67 20.34 4.32
C ALA A 190 12.99 20.07 3.57
N HIS A 191 13.94 19.32 4.14
CA HIS A 191 15.30 19.05 3.61
C HIS A 191 16.29 20.22 3.67
N ASN A 192 16.16 21.12 4.65
CA ASN A 192 17.11 22.24 4.81
C ASN A 192 18.53 21.83 5.22
N ALA A 193 18.76 20.63 5.76
CA ALA A 193 20.09 20.19 6.22
C ALA A 193 21.20 20.24 5.14
N GLY A 194 20.84 20.16 3.86
CA GLY A 194 21.77 20.26 2.73
C GLY A 194 21.97 21.66 2.15
N PHE A 195 21.36 22.70 2.72
CA PHE A 195 21.35 24.07 2.19
C PHE A 195 21.59 25.12 3.30
N GLN A 196 22.33 26.17 3.00
CA GLN A 196 22.67 27.25 3.91
C GLN A 196 21.50 28.25 4.09
N SER A 197 20.57 28.30 3.13
CA SER A 197 19.39 29.18 3.20
C SER A 197 18.23 28.69 2.31
N LEU A 198 17.02 29.20 2.58
CA LEU A 198 15.85 29.01 1.71
C LEU A 198 16.11 29.51 0.29
N GLN A 199 16.84 30.61 0.13
CA GLN A 199 17.20 31.16 -1.19
C GLN A 199 18.13 30.23 -1.95
N GLU A 200 19.16 29.67 -1.30
CA GLU A 200 20.07 28.70 -1.96
C GLU A 200 19.31 27.45 -2.42
N LYS A 201 18.38 26.96 -1.60
CA LYS A 201 17.51 25.84 -1.95
C LYS A 201 16.56 26.17 -3.10
N ALA A 202 16.00 27.38 -3.12
CA ALA A 202 15.18 27.86 -4.22
C ALA A 202 16.00 27.95 -5.51
N ASN A 203 17.23 28.48 -5.41
CA ASN A 203 18.19 28.59 -6.51
C ASN A 203 18.54 27.22 -7.09
N GLU A 204 18.91 26.25 -6.25
CA GLU A 204 19.17 24.88 -6.70
C GLU A 204 17.94 24.25 -7.36
N LYS A 205 16.73 24.41 -6.80
CA LYS A 205 15.50 23.88 -7.41
C LYS A 205 15.16 24.56 -8.73
N ALA A 206 15.37 25.87 -8.85
CA ALA A 206 15.09 26.65 -10.06
C ALA A 206 15.96 26.19 -11.24
N MET A 207 17.13 25.60 -10.98
CA MET A 207 17.97 25.01 -12.04
C MET A 207 17.25 23.94 -12.86
N LEU A 208 16.19 23.30 -12.34
CA LEU A 208 15.35 22.39 -13.13
C LEU A 208 14.77 23.05 -14.38
N PHE A 209 14.53 24.36 -14.30
CA PHE A 209 13.79 25.12 -15.29
C PHE A 209 14.69 25.99 -16.19
N ALA A 210 16.02 25.77 -16.15
CA ALA A 210 16.99 26.62 -16.82
C ALA A 210 16.69 26.85 -18.31
N ALA A 211 16.13 25.85 -18.99
CA ALA A 211 15.76 25.88 -20.40
C ALA A 211 14.25 25.70 -20.67
N CYS A 212 13.38 25.92 -19.67
CA CYS A 212 11.93 25.86 -19.87
C CYS A 212 11.43 27.00 -20.76
N ASP A 213 10.37 26.74 -21.52
CA ASP A 213 9.65 27.77 -22.26
C ASP A 213 8.74 28.56 -21.32
N THR A 214 8.04 27.87 -20.41
CA THR A 214 7.13 28.49 -19.44
C THR A 214 7.28 27.86 -18.07
N VAL A 215 7.30 28.66 -17.00
CA VAL A 215 7.30 28.18 -15.61
C VAL A 215 6.17 28.83 -14.84
N VAL A 216 5.32 28.01 -14.24
CA VAL A 216 4.23 28.44 -13.36
C VAL A 216 4.69 28.38 -11.91
N TYR A 217 4.48 29.45 -11.17
CA TYR A 217 4.78 29.53 -9.74
C TYR A 217 3.82 30.47 -9.01
N CYS A 218 3.65 30.24 -7.70
CA CYS A 218 2.84 31.11 -6.86
C CYS A 218 3.66 32.36 -6.47
N SER A 219 3.09 33.55 -6.68
CA SER A 219 3.76 34.83 -6.35
C SER A 219 3.91 35.06 -4.85
N ALA A 220 3.29 34.22 -4.02
CA ALA A 220 3.43 34.25 -2.57
C ALA A 220 4.84 33.91 -2.06
N TYR A 221 5.73 33.35 -2.91
CA TYR A 221 7.11 33.00 -2.54
C TYR A 221 8.13 33.86 -3.30
N PRO A 222 8.61 34.96 -2.71
CA PRO A 222 9.61 35.84 -3.33
C PRO A 222 10.91 35.12 -3.69
N GLU A 223 11.34 34.14 -2.89
CA GLU A 223 12.56 33.37 -3.09
C GLU A 223 12.49 32.55 -4.37
N ILE A 224 11.32 31.98 -4.67
CA ILE A 224 11.06 31.28 -5.95
C ILE A 224 11.14 32.26 -7.10
N ALA A 225 10.50 33.42 -6.98
CA ALA A 225 10.52 34.44 -8.03
C ALA A 225 11.94 34.93 -8.33
N GLN A 226 12.74 35.15 -7.30
CA GLN A 226 14.14 35.53 -7.43
C GLN A 226 14.96 34.40 -8.06
N ALA A 227 14.85 33.17 -7.55
CA ALA A 227 15.58 32.02 -8.05
C ALA A 227 15.28 31.75 -9.53
N LEU A 228 14.02 31.85 -9.94
CA LEU A 228 13.62 31.69 -11.33
C LEU A 228 14.23 32.79 -12.22
N ARG A 229 14.22 34.05 -11.78
CA ARG A 229 14.89 35.14 -12.54
C ARG A 229 16.41 34.94 -12.67
N GLU A 230 17.06 34.36 -11.67
CA GLU A 230 18.51 34.14 -11.68
C GLU A 230 18.93 32.90 -12.48
N HIS A 231 18.09 31.85 -12.51
CA HIS A 231 18.48 30.54 -13.02
C HIS A 231 17.74 30.09 -14.29
N THR A 232 16.70 30.81 -14.73
CA THR A 232 16.04 30.57 -16.02
C THR A 232 16.58 31.49 -17.11
N SER A 233 16.40 31.11 -18.37
CA SER A 233 16.74 31.94 -19.53
C SER A 233 15.87 33.20 -19.59
N ASP A 234 16.41 34.31 -20.10
CA ASP A 234 15.63 35.54 -20.37
C ASP A 234 14.44 35.32 -21.32
N LYS A 235 14.44 34.21 -22.07
CA LYS A 235 13.36 33.81 -22.97
C LYS A 235 12.25 33.02 -22.27
N THR A 236 12.49 32.53 -21.05
CA THR A 236 11.52 31.74 -20.29
C THR A 236 10.37 32.63 -19.83
N LYS A 237 9.15 32.26 -20.18
CA LYS A 237 7.94 32.95 -19.71
C LYS A 237 7.66 32.53 -18.26
N LEU A 238 7.86 33.46 -17.32
CA LEU A 238 7.55 33.24 -15.91
C LEU A 238 6.09 33.65 -15.62
N VAL A 239 5.22 32.66 -15.43
CA VAL A 239 3.80 32.85 -15.16
C VAL A 239 3.58 32.80 -13.65
N ALA A 240 3.56 33.99 -13.05
CA ALA A 240 3.20 34.15 -11.66
C ALA A 240 1.68 34.13 -11.50
N TRP A 241 1.17 33.37 -10.54
CA TRP A 241 -0.23 33.44 -10.13
C TRP A 241 -0.36 33.87 -8.68
N SER A 242 -1.41 34.62 -8.39
CA SER A 242 -1.87 34.92 -7.04
C SER A 242 -3.33 34.52 -6.91
N VAL A 243 -3.82 34.43 -5.68
CA VAL A 243 -5.21 34.09 -5.44
C VAL A 243 -5.79 35.04 -4.41
N VAL A 244 -7.02 35.49 -4.67
CA VAL A 244 -7.86 36.20 -3.71
C VAL A 244 -9.05 35.28 -3.39
N PRO A 245 -9.26 34.88 -2.13
CA PRO A 245 -10.45 34.13 -1.76
C PRO A 245 -11.69 35.03 -1.94
N ARG A 246 -12.78 34.48 -2.52
CA ARG A 246 -14.08 35.19 -2.60
C ARG A 246 -15.06 34.68 -1.53
N GLU A 247 -15.85 33.65 -1.86
CA GLU A 247 -16.89 33.04 -1.01
C GLU A 247 -16.70 31.51 -0.95
N SER A 248 -17.32 30.81 0.02
CA SER A 248 -17.15 29.37 0.33
C SER A 248 -16.70 28.49 -0.85
N ASN A 249 -15.41 28.11 -0.83
CA ASN A 249 -14.72 27.23 -1.79
C ASN A 249 -14.54 27.78 -3.23
N THR A 250 -14.80 29.06 -3.47
CA THR A 250 -14.57 29.76 -4.74
C THR A 250 -13.36 30.69 -4.64
N TRP A 251 -12.45 30.54 -5.59
CA TRP A 251 -11.14 31.19 -5.63
C TRP A 251 -11.01 32.00 -6.91
N GLN A 252 -10.64 33.27 -6.77
CA GLN A 252 -10.30 34.13 -7.90
C GLN A 252 -8.79 34.11 -8.05
N VAL A 253 -8.33 33.45 -9.11
CA VAL A 253 -6.92 33.27 -9.42
C VAL A 253 -6.53 34.30 -10.46
N GLN A 254 -5.63 35.19 -10.10
CA GLN A 254 -5.03 36.13 -11.03
C GLN A 254 -3.82 35.46 -11.66
N VAL A 255 -3.81 35.36 -12.99
CA VAL A 255 -2.71 34.81 -13.77
C VAL A 255 -2.36 35.83 -14.84
N GLU A 256 -1.26 36.57 -14.65
CA GLU A 256 -0.92 37.72 -15.50
C GLU A 256 -2.09 38.73 -15.60
N GLU A 257 -2.57 39.02 -16.81
CA GLU A 257 -3.74 39.88 -17.08
C GLU A 257 -5.08 39.12 -17.04
N ALA A 258 -5.04 37.79 -16.94
CA ALA A 258 -6.23 36.96 -16.91
C ALA A 258 -6.72 36.70 -15.48
N GLU A 259 -8.04 36.61 -15.34
CA GLU A 259 -8.72 36.29 -14.09
C GLU A 259 -9.51 34.99 -14.27
N LEU A 260 -9.22 33.98 -13.45
CA LEU A 260 -9.93 32.70 -13.43
C LEU A 260 -10.76 32.61 -12.14
N THR A 261 -12.05 32.36 -12.26
CA THR A 261 -12.90 32.04 -11.10
C THR A 261 -13.11 30.53 -11.04
N LEU A 262 -12.57 29.88 -10.01
CA LEU A 262 -12.55 28.42 -9.88
C LEU A 262 -13.10 27.99 -8.53
N LYS A 263 -13.86 26.89 -8.52
CA LYS A 263 -14.38 26.24 -7.33
C LYS A 263 -13.60 24.97 -7.04
N LEU A 264 -13.03 24.87 -5.84
CA LEU A 264 -12.26 23.71 -5.38
C LEU A 264 -13.06 22.94 -4.33
N ARG A 265 -13.05 21.60 -4.40
CA ARG A 265 -13.71 20.76 -3.38
C ARG A 265 -12.93 20.67 -2.06
N PHE A 266 -11.67 21.09 -2.10
CA PHE A 266 -10.76 21.10 -0.96
C PHE A 266 -10.84 22.45 -0.25
N SER A 267 -10.77 22.40 1.07
CA SER A 267 -10.76 23.60 1.92
C SER A 267 -9.41 23.80 2.62
N ASP A 268 -8.50 22.83 2.60
CA ASP A 268 -7.16 23.00 3.15
C ASP A 268 -6.24 23.78 2.18
N PRO A 269 -5.48 24.77 2.67
CA PRO A 269 -4.62 25.61 1.83
C PRO A 269 -3.62 24.84 0.95
N ALA A 270 -3.05 23.74 1.44
CA ALA A 270 -2.07 22.97 0.68
C ALA A 270 -2.73 22.29 -0.55
N SER A 271 -3.90 21.67 -0.39
CA SER A 271 -4.66 21.09 -1.49
C SER A 271 -5.24 22.15 -2.42
N VAL A 272 -5.65 23.30 -1.88
CA VAL A 272 -6.05 24.46 -2.69
C VAL A 272 -4.87 24.89 -3.56
N GLU A 273 -3.71 25.17 -2.98
CA GLU A 273 -2.50 25.58 -3.69
C GLU A 273 -2.09 24.55 -4.75
N ASN A 274 -2.06 23.26 -4.41
CA ASN A 274 -1.75 22.18 -5.35
C ASN A 274 -2.77 22.12 -6.50
N GLY A 275 -4.06 22.26 -6.21
CA GLY A 275 -5.14 22.29 -7.21
C GLY A 275 -5.02 23.52 -8.12
N LEU A 276 -4.63 24.67 -7.57
CA LEU A 276 -4.41 25.90 -8.31
C LEU A 276 -3.17 25.82 -9.21
N HIS A 277 -2.07 25.20 -8.77
CA HIS A 277 -0.94 24.89 -9.65
C HIS A 277 -1.38 24.07 -10.88
N CYS A 278 -2.22 23.05 -10.68
CA CYS A 278 -2.78 22.26 -11.78
C CYS A 278 -3.66 23.10 -12.69
N ALA A 279 -4.56 23.91 -12.12
CA ALA A 279 -5.49 24.75 -12.86
C ALA A 279 -4.78 25.81 -13.71
N VAL A 280 -3.78 26.49 -13.14
CA VAL A 280 -2.98 27.50 -13.85
C VAL A 280 -2.16 26.86 -14.95
N MET A 281 -1.58 25.67 -14.72
CA MET A 281 -0.89 24.94 -15.78
C MET A 281 -1.86 24.56 -16.92
N MET A 282 -3.08 24.12 -16.62
CA MET A 282 -4.09 23.90 -17.66
C MET A 282 -4.45 25.19 -18.41
N HIS A 283 -4.57 26.32 -17.72
CA HIS A 283 -4.81 27.60 -18.37
C HIS A 283 -3.67 27.99 -19.33
N VAL A 284 -2.41 27.81 -18.90
CA VAL A 284 -1.21 28.01 -19.73
C VAL A 284 -1.20 27.10 -20.95
N LEU A 285 -1.74 25.88 -20.83
CA LEU A 285 -1.93 24.94 -21.94
C LEU A 285 -3.11 25.30 -22.86
N GLY A 286 -3.80 26.42 -22.62
CA GLY A 286 -4.89 26.93 -23.46
C GLY A 286 -6.28 26.38 -23.14
N PHE A 287 -6.46 25.74 -21.99
CA PHE A 287 -7.79 25.26 -21.57
C PHE A 287 -8.66 26.42 -21.07
N GLY A 288 -9.93 26.43 -21.51
CA GLY A 288 -10.94 27.36 -21.02
C GLY A 288 -11.38 27.07 -19.57
N VAL A 289 -11.83 28.11 -18.86
CA VAL A 289 -12.19 28.05 -17.43
C VAL A 289 -13.21 26.94 -17.13
N ASP A 290 -14.24 26.78 -17.97
CA ASP A 290 -15.28 25.76 -17.77
C ASP A 290 -14.73 24.33 -17.81
N MET A 291 -13.78 24.07 -18.71
CA MET A 291 -13.12 22.77 -18.80
C MET A 291 -12.21 22.54 -17.59
N ILE A 292 -11.45 23.56 -17.18
CA ILE A 292 -10.60 23.49 -15.97
C ILE A 292 -11.46 23.17 -14.74
N GLN A 293 -12.59 23.85 -14.58
CA GLN A 293 -13.54 23.61 -13.50
C GLN A 293 -14.06 22.17 -13.52
N THR A 294 -14.50 21.69 -14.68
CA THR A 294 -14.99 20.31 -14.86
C THR A 294 -13.93 19.28 -14.45
N ARG A 295 -12.65 19.53 -14.75
CA ARG A 295 -11.54 18.65 -14.36
C ARG A 295 -11.22 18.73 -12.87
N LEU A 296 -11.21 19.92 -12.29
CA LEU A 296 -11.04 20.12 -10.85
C LEU A 296 -12.11 19.36 -10.04
N ASP A 297 -13.35 19.32 -10.53
CA ASP A 297 -14.44 18.58 -9.92
C ASP A 297 -14.24 17.06 -9.89
N THR A 298 -13.33 16.51 -10.70
CA THR A 298 -12.98 15.09 -10.69
C THR A 298 -11.89 14.74 -9.67
N LEU A 299 -11.20 15.74 -9.11
CA LEU A 299 -10.11 15.49 -8.17
C LEU A 299 -10.65 14.83 -6.88
N SER A 300 -9.97 13.78 -6.45
CA SER A 300 -10.20 13.11 -5.17
C SER A 300 -9.00 13.34 -4.24
N SER A 301 -9.22 13.27 -2.93
CA SER A 301 -8.16 13.46 -1.95
C SER A 301 -7.11 12.35 -2.08
N VAL A 302 -5.87 12.73 -2.38
CA VAL A 302 -4.72 11.83 -2.23
C VAL A 302 -4.50 11.65 -0.74
N LYS A 303 -4.88 10.48 -0.20
CA LYS A 303 -4.72 10.15 1.23
C LYS A 303 -3.27 10.42 1.63
N MET A 304 -2.98 11.36 2.56
CA MET A 304 -1.77 11.49 3.43
C MET A 304 -1.58 12.83 4.23
N ARG A 305 -2.50 13.83 4.28
CA ARG A 305 -2.41 15.05 5.16
C ARG A 305 -3.76 15.63 5.59
N LEU A 306 -3.82 16.32 6.75
CA LEU A 306 -5.01 17.00 7.33
C LEU A 306 -6.26 16.12 7.39
N GLU A 307 -6.07 14.90 7.88
CA GLU A 307 -7.15 13.93 7.98
C GLU A 307 -8.06 14.29 9.16
N MET A 308 -9.32 14.61 8.86
CA MET A 308 -10.34 14.75 9.89
C MET A 308 -10.88 13.36 10.25
N LYS A 309 -10.61 12.94 11.48
CA LYS A 309 -11.11 11.70 12.06
C LYS A 309 -12.17 12.04 13.10
N GLN A 310 -13.15 11.16 13.26
CA GLN A 310 -14.09 11.29 14.37
C GLN A 310 -13.29 11.16 15.68
N ALA A 311 -13.61 11.92 16.73
CA ALA A 311 -12.95 11.89 18.04
C ALA A 311 -13.94 11.56 19.18
N VAL A 312 -13.45 11.09 20.32
CA VAL A 312 -14.28 10.72 21.48
C VAL A 312 -15.21 11.87 21.91
N ASN A 313 -16.31 11.54 22.61
CA ASN A 313 -17.22 12.53 23.19
C ASN A 313 -17.88 13.50 22.17
N ARG A 314 -18.27 12.96 20.99
CA ARG A 314 -18.87 13.71 19.87
C ARG A 314 -17.95 14.81 19.33
N SER A 315 -16.65 14.61 19.41
CA SER A 315 -15.63 15.55 18.94
C SER A 315 -15.09 15.12 17.57
N TYR A 316 -14.22 15.93 16.98
CA TYR A 316 -13.40 15.53 15.83
C TYR A 316 -11.92 15.82 16.12
N VAL A 317 -11.03 15.00 15.55
CA VAL A 317 -9.58 15.23 15.60
C VAL A 317 -9.08 15.46 14.18
N ILE A 318 -8.26 16.49 14.00
CA ILE A 318 -7.59 16.80 12.74
C ILE A 318 -6.14 16.39 12.91
N ASP A 319 -5.72 15.37 12.15
CA ASP A 319 -4.40 14.78 12.19
C ASP A 319 -3.44 15.52 11.24
N ASP A 320 -2.49 16.26 11.82
CA ASP A 320 -1.40 16.94 11.11
C ASP A 320 -0.05 16.71 11.84
N THR A 321 0.22 15.45 12.15
CA THR A 321 1.29 15.00 13.07
C THR A 321 2.70 14.90 12.45
N TYR A 322 2.84 15.10 11.14
CA TYR A 322 4.07 14.76 10.42
C TYR A 322 5.06 15.93 10.23
N ASN A 323 4.58 17.18 10.25
CA ASN A 323 5.42 18.37 10.09
C ASN A 323 4.87 19.54 10.91
N ASN A 324 5.75 20.25 11.63
CA ASN A 324 5.37 21.38 12.49
C ASN A 324 6.26 22.60 12.27
N ASP A 325 5.92 23.35 11.22
CA ASP A 325 6.44 24.69 10.92
C ASP A 325 5.31 25.75 11.05
N LEU A 326 5.68 27.03 11.10
CA LEU A 326 4.74 28.13 11.35
C LEU A 326 3.69 28.26 10.25
N TYR A 327 4.11 28.15 8.98
CA TYR A 327 3.20 28.20 7.83
C TYR A 327 2.21 27.04 7.86
N GLY A 328 2.68 25.82 8.11
CA GLY A 328 1.85 24.65 8.29
C GLY A 328 0.89 24.78 9.47
N LEU A 329 1.24 25.53 10.51
CA LEU A 329 0.35 25.79 11.65
C LEU A 329 -0.75 26.77 11.26
N GLU A 330 -0.41 27.85 10.55
CA GLU A 330 -1.40 28.78 9.98
C GLU A 330 -2.40 28.03 9.08
N VAL A 331 -1.90 27.16 8.19
CA VAL A 331 -2.71 26.31 7.30
C VAL A 331 -3.64 25.38 8.07
N ALA A 332 -3.14 24.73 9.12
CA ALA A 332 -3.92 23.81 9.94
C ALA A 332 -4.96 24.52 10.80
N LEU A 333 -4.63 25.69 11.35
CA LEU A 333 -5.56 26.55 12.10
C LEU A 333 -6.68 27.09 11.21
N ASP A 334 -6.37 27.48 9.97
CA ASP A 334 -7.37 27.88 8.97
C ASP A 334 -8.30 26.72 8.63
N PHE A 335 -7.76 25.52 8.45
CA PHE A 335 -8.55 24.32 8.21
C PHE A 335 -9.47 24.02 9.41
N LEU A 336 -8.96 24.09 10.65
CA LEU A 336 -9.74 23.98 11.89
C LEU A 336 -10.83 25.07 11.98
N HIS A 337 -10.51 26.30 11.59
CA HIS A 337 -11.43 27.42 11.68
C HIS A 337 -12.64 27.25 10.76
N ARG A 338 -12.44 26.73 9.54
CA ARG A 338 -13.50 26.45 8.55
C ARG A 338 -14.47 25.35 8.98
N GLN A 339 -14.16 24.60 10.03
CA GLN A 339 -15.04 23.55 10.55
C GLN A 339 -16.09 24.16 11.48
N ASN A 340 -17.33 24.26 10.99
CA ASN A 340 -18.47 24.82 11.72
C ASN A 340 -19.31 23.75 12.43
N GLN A 341 -18.80 22.52 12.51
CA GLN A 341 -19.53 21.38 13.08
C GLN A 341 -19.60 21.44 14.62
N LYS A 342 -18.68 22.18 15.26
CA LYS A 342 -18.63 22.43 16.71
C LYS A 342 -18.19 23.85 16.99
N ASN A 343 -18.67 24.39 18.10
CA ASN A 343 -18.33 25.76 18.50
C ASN A 343 -17.01 25.84 19.26
N LYS A 344 -16.61 24.78 19.99
CA LYS A 344 -15.36 24.73 20.75
C LYS A 344 -14.22 24.19 19.89
N LYS A 345 -13.08 24.89 19.89
CA LYS A 345 -11.88 24.55 19.13
C LYS A 345 -10.68 24.49 20.06
N THR A 346 -9.99 23.36 20.06
CA THR A 346 -8.77 23.11 20.84
C THR A 346 -7.60 22.83 19.90
N VAL A 347 -6.42 23.31 20.26
CA VAL A 347 -5.18 23.05 19.53
C VAL A 347 -4.21 22.34 20.46
N ILE A 348 -3.68 21.20 20.03
CA ILE A 348 -2.56 20.52 20.67
C ILE A 348 -1.32 20.78 19.81
N LEU A 349 -0.34 21.46 20.38
CA LEU A 349 0.81 21.99 19.64
C LEU A 349 2.12 21.60 20.32
N SER A 350 3.05 21.02 19.56
CA SER A 350 4.40 20.76 20.06
C SER A 350 5.31 22.00 20.00
N ASP A 351 6.56 21.89 20.46
CA ASP A 351 7.59 22.84 20.07
C ASP A 351 7.74 22.95 18.54
N LEU A 352 8.03 24.16 18.07
CA LEU A 352 8.39 24.44 16.69
C LEU A 352 9.91 24.66 16.62
N TYR A 353 10.59 23.80 15.88
CA TYR A 353 12.03 23.94 15.62
C TYR A 353 12.27 24.73 14.33
N GLN A 354 13.46 25.34 14.20
CA GLN A 354 13.99 25.84 12.91
C GLN A 354 13.22 27.02 12.28
N THR A 355 12.55 27.88 13.06
CA THR A 355 11.77 29.03 12.53
C THR A 355 12.59 30.29 12.25
N GLY A 356 13.88 30.32 12.61
CA GLY A 356 14.75 31.50 12.46
C GLY A 356 14.40 32.69 13.38
N LEU A 357 13.34 32.57 14.19
CA LEU A 357 12.87 33.60 15.12
C LEU A 357 13.34 33.32 16.56
N PRO A 358 13.62 34.36 17.37
CA PRO A 358 13.80 34.19 18.81
C PRO A 358 12.54 33.57 19.45
N PRO A 359 12.68 32.65 20.43
CA PRO A 359 11.54 31.94 21.03
C PRO A 359 10.40 32.86 21.53
N VAL A 360 10.74 33.97 22.17
CA VAL A 360 9.75 34.95 22.65
C VAL A 360 8.92 35.55 21.51
N ALA A 361 9.56 35.89 20.38
CA ALA A 361 8.87 36.45 19.21
C ALA A 361 8.01 35.39 18.51
N LEU A 362 8.50 34.15 18.44
CA LEU A 362 7.79 33.01 17.86
C LEU A 362 6.50 32.71 18.61
N TYR A 363 6.58 32.48 19.93
CA TYR A 363 5.40 32.06 20.70
C TYR A 363 4.39 33.20 20.92
N LYS A 364 4.84 34.46 20.94
CA LYS A 364 3.92 35.60 20.89
C LYS A 364 3.12 35.61 19.59
N ARG A 365 3.76 35.33 18.46
CA ARG A 365 3.08 35.24 17.16
C ARG A 365 2.11 34.04 17.11
N ILE A 366 2.47 32.91 17.72
CA ILE A 366 1.56 31.76 17.83
C ILE A 366 0.34 32.13 18.69
N ASP A 367 0.51 32.81 19.84
CA ASP A 367 -0.61 33.30 20.64
C ASP A 367 -1.54 34.23 19.84
N ASP A 368 -0.97 35.16 19.06
CA ASP A 368 -1.74 36.04 18.18
C ASP A 368 -2.56 35.22 17.15
N LEU A 369 -1.98 34.18 16.55
CA LEU A 369 -2.68 33.29 15.61
C LEU A 369 -3.83 32.55 16.29
N LEU A 370 -3.62 32.00 17.49
CA LEU A 370 -4.65 31.28 18.24
C LEU A 370 -5.82 32.19 18.62
N ARG A 371 -5.54 33.43 19.05
CA ARG A 371 -6.57 34.43 19.37
C ARG A 371 -7.35 34.88 18.14
N ASN A 372 -6.66 35.17 17.05
CA ASN A 372 -7.29 35.62 15.80
C ASN A 372 -8.23 34.56 15.21
N GLN A 373 -7.93 33.27 15.43
CA GLN A 373 -8.74 32.14 14.94
C GLN A 373 -9.82 31.69 15.94
N ALA A 374 -10.02 32.43 17.04
CA ALA A 374 -10.94 32.12 18.13
C ALA A 374 -10.73 30.71 18.72
N ILE A 375 -9.47 30.30 18.89
CA ILE A 375 -9.14 29.05 19.57
C ILE A 375 -9.48 29.20 21.05
N HIS A 376 -10.24 28.24 21.56
CA HIS A 376 -10.78 28.29 22.93
C HIS A 376 -9.76 27.76 23.94
N ARG A 377 -8.98 26.75 23.53
CA ARG A 377 -8.00 26.10 24.41
C ARG A 377 -6.75 25.68 23.63
N LEU A 378 -5.60 25.87 24.25
CA LEU A 378 -4.30 25.38 23.82
C LEU A 378 -3.83 24.27 24.78
N ILE A 379 -3.28 23.20 24.23
CA ILE A 379 -2.51 22.19 24.96
C ILE A 379 -1.12 22.21 24.34
N ALA A 380 -0.19 22.85 25.03
CA ALA A 380 1.18 23.05 24.58
C ALA A 380 2.08 21.93 25.13
N VAL A 381 2.86 21.29 24.26
CA VAL A 381 3.73 20.16 24.61
C VAL A 381 5.16 20.41 24.16
N GLY A 382 6.08 20.53 25.11
CA GLY A 382 7.51 20.68 24.85
C GLY A 382 8.16 21.69 25.79
N PRO A 383 9.48 21.56 26.00
CA PRO A 383 10.22 22.41 26.92
C PRO A 383 10.25 23.88 26.51
N GLU A 384 10.29 24.21 25.22
CA GLU A 384 10.43 25.61 24.77
C GLU A 384 9.10 26.36 24.84
N ILE A 385 8.00 25.76 24.39
CA ILE A 385 6.65 26.33 24.47
C ILE A 385 6.19 26.46 25.92
N SER A 386 6.62 25.54 26.79
CA SER A 386 6.30 25.57 28.22
C SER A 386 7.01 26.71 28.97
N LYS A 387 8.24 27.07 28.57
CA LYS A 387 8.94 28.27 29.07
C LYS A 387 8.25 29.56 28.63
N ALA A 388 7.55 29.54 27.51
CA ALA A 388 6.82 30.68 26.96
C ALA A 388 5.40 30.85 27.52
N ARG A 389 5.04 30.15 28.60
CA ARG A 389 3.68 30.13 29.16
C ARG A 389 3.06 31.50 29.42
N ASP A 390 3.87 32.45 29.88
CA ASP A 390 3.41 33.80 30.25
C ASP A 390 3.08 34.67 29.02
N LEU A 391 3.38 34.17 27.80
CA LEU A 391 3.08 34.86 26.54
C LEU A 391 1.70 34.48 25.97
N PHE A 392 1.08 33.40 26.46
CA PHE A 392 -0.19 32.92 25.95
C PHE A 392 -1.37 33.50 26.74
N HIS A 393 -2.32 34.07 26.01
CA HIS A 393 -3.56 34.65 26.55
C HIS A 393 -4.76 33.71 26.36
N THR A 394 -4.70 32.81 25.37
CA THR A 394 -5.66 31.71 25.23
C THR A 394 -5.54 30.76 26.43
N GLN A 395 -6.65 30.21 26.91
CA GLN A 395 -6.64 29.20 27.98
C GLN A 395 -5.70 28.06 27.59
N ALA A 396 -4.58 27.90 28.30
CA ALA A 396 -3.51 27.00 27.92
C ALA A 396 -3.11 26.03 29.05
N GLU A 397 -2.87 24.78 28.67
CA GLU A 397 -2.23 23.77 29.51
C GLU A 397 -0.83 23.47 28.94
N PHE A 398 0.17 23.26 29.79
CA PHE A 398 1.55 23.07 29.37
C PHE A 398 2.12 21.77 29.93
N TYR A 399 2.79 21.02 29.07
CA TYR A 399 3.42 19.74 29.37
C TYR A 399 4.82 19.73 28.76
N ASP A 400 5.83 19.22 29.47
CA ASP A 400 7.21 19.20 28.99
C ASP A 400 7.44 18.11 27.92
N SER A 401 6.57 17.10 27.85
CA SER A 401 6.67 15.98 26.90
C SER A 401 5.30 15.37 26.56
N THR A 402 5.25 14.65 25.44
CA THR A 402 4.07 13.90 25.01
C THR A 402 3.65 12.86 26.06
N ASP A 403 4.59 12.18 26.70
CA ASP A 403 4.29 11.19 27.74
C ASP A 403 3.63 11.82 28.96
N GLN A 404 4.03 13.04 29.35
CA GLN A 404 3.39 13.76 30.45
C GLN A 404 1.95 14.17 30.11
N LEU A 405 1.69 14.61 28.88
CA LEU A 405 0.33 14.88 28.39
C LEU A 405 -0.50 13.60 28.31
N LEU A 406 0.07 12.48 27.84
CA LEU A 406 -0.62 11.20 27.77
C LEU A 406 -0.90 10.61 29.15
N ALA A 407 -0.06 10.88 30.15
CA ALA A 407 -0.33 10.54 31.55
C ALA A 407 -1.43 11.44 32.14
N ALA A 408 -1.55 12.68 31.66
CA ALA A 408 -2.68 13.53 31.96
C ALA A 408 -3.95 13.04 31.23
N ASN A 409 -5.11 13.21 31.87
CA ASN A 409 -6.37 12.84 31.26
C ASN A 409 -6.82 13.96 30.31
N ILE A 410 -6.60 13.76 29.00
CA ILE A 410 -6.94 14.75 27.97
C ILE A 410 -8.47 14.81 27.83
N SER A 411 -9.10 15.76 28.51
CA SER A 411 -10.55 15.94 28.46
C SER A 411 -10.94 16.65 27.17
N VAL A 412 -11.69 15.99 26.29
CA VAL A 412 -12.30 16.59 25.10
C VAL A 412 -13.80 16.30 25.07
N GLN A 413 -14.64 17.29 24.77
CA GLN A 413 -16.10 17.13 24.74
C GLN A 413 -16.77 18.13 23.79
N ASP A 414 -17.46 17.61 22.78
CA ASP A 414 -18.22 18.39 21.80
C ASP A 414 -17.38 19.51 21.15
N GLU A 415 -16.13 19.20 20.82
CA GLU A 415 -15.15 20.14 20.29
C GLU A 415 -14.41 19.58 19.07
N ILE A 416 -13.64 20.42 18.37
CA ILE A 416 -12.72 19.97 17.32
C ILE A 416 -11.31 20.23 17.80
N VAL A 417 -10.49 19.18 17.74
CA VAL A 417 -9.11 19.19 18.23
C VAL A 417 -8.16 19.11 17.05
N LEU A 418 -7.36 20.14 16.83
CA LEU A 418 -6.23 20.06 15.91
C LEU A 418 -5.01 19.51 16.65
N VAL A 419 -4.40 18.46 16.12
CA VAL A 419 -3.16 17.90 16.67
C VAL A 419 -2.04 18.16 15.67
N LYS A 420 -1.10 19.00 16.06
CA LYS A 420 0.03 19.39 15.23
C LYS A 420 1.35 19.31 16.01
N GLY A 421 2.28 18.50 15.52
CA GLY A 421 3.52 18.23 16.24
C GLY A 421 4.68 17.95 15.30
N ALA A 422 5.89 18.29 15.76
CA ALA A 422 7.11 17.87 15.09
C ALA A 422 7.27 16.36 15.30
N ARG A 423 7.91 15.69 14.33
CA ARG A 423 8.01 14.23 14.29
C ARG A 423 8.61 13.62 15.56
N ASP A 424 9.53 14.32 16.21
CA ASP A 424 10.20 13.87 17.45
C ASP A 424 9.24 13.76 18.65
N PHE A 425 8.10 14.44 18.61
CA PHE A 425 7.09 14.40 19.67
C PHE A 425 6.09 13.25 19.53
N GLN A 426 6.08 12.54 18.39
CA GLN A 426 5.23 11.36 18.17
C GLN A 426 3.74 11.61 18.48
N PHE A 427 3.19 12.73 17.99
CA PHE A 427 1.81 13.14 18.27
C PHE A 427 0.76 12.20 17.66
N GLU A 428 1.15 11.26 16.81
CA GLU A 428 0.31 10.15 16.36
C GLU A 428 -0.29 9.41 17.57
N LYS A 429 0.47 9.26 18.67
CA LYS A 429 -0.01 8.67 19.94
C LYS A 429 -1.15 9.49 20.58
N ILE A 430 -1.13 10.81 20.43
CA ILE A 430 -2.20 11.69 20.93
C ILE A 430 -3.43 11.54 20.05
N VAL A 431 -3.26 11.53 18.73
CA VAL A 431 -4.35 11.30 17.77
C VAL A 431 -5.01 9.95 18.05
N GLU A 432 -4.24 8.88 18.25
CA GLU A 432 -4.77 7.55 18.61
C GLU A 432 -5.60 7.54 19.91
N LYS A 433 -5.22 8.37 20.90
CA LYS A 433 -5.94 8.49 22.17
C LYS A 433 -7.23 9.31 22.03
N LEU A 434 -7.25 10.29 21.13
CA LEU A 434 -8.40 11.18 20.90
C LEU A 434 -9.39 10.64 19.87
N GLU A 435 -8.89 9.90 18.87
CA GLU A 435 -9.69 9.34 17.80
C GLU A 435 -10.84 8.51 18.38
N TYR A 436 -12.03 8.78 17.85
CA TYR A 436 -13.21 7.96 18.01
C TYR A 436 -12.88 6.68 17.30
N LYS A 437 -12.31 5.75 18.05
CA LYS A 437 -12.47 4.35 17.76
C LYS A 437 -13.97 4.17 17.65
N ALA A 438 -14.46 3.96 16.43
CA ALA A 438 -15.83 3.55 16.22
C ALA A 438 -16.05 2.42 17.22
N HIS A 439 -16.82 2.72 18.27
CA HIS A 439 -17.10 1.77 19.33
C HIS A 439 -17.99 0.73 18.68
N GLY A 440 -17.34 -0.20 17.99
CA GLY A 440 -17.90 -1.24 17.16
C GLY A 440 -16.85 -2.33 17.05
N THR A 441 -17.31 -3.50 16.64
CA THR A 441 -16.44 -4.66 16.51
C THR A 441 -15.48 -4.46 15.32
N VAL A 442 -14.17 -4.63 15.56
CA VAL A 442 -13.08 -4.42 14.59
C VAL A 442 -12.21 -5.66 14.51
N LEU A 443 -11.88 -6.07 13.29
CA LEU A 443 -10.83 -7.05 13.01
C LEU A 443 -9.54 -6.30 12.64
N GLU A 444 -8.60 -6.24 13.57
CA GLU A 444 -7.24 -5.73 13.33
C GLU A 444 -6.40 -6.80 12.63
N ILE A 445 -5.67 -6.39 11.61
CA ILE A 445 -4.84 -7.27 10.78
C ILE A 445 -3.43 -6.74 10.77
N ASN A 446 -2.52 -7.50 11.36
CA ASN A 446 -1.11 -7.15 11.45
C ASN A 446 -0.37 -7.58 10.17
N MET A 447 0.00 -6.58 9.37
CA MET A 447 0.67 -6.77 8.07
C MET A 447 2.11 -7.24 8.22
N GLU A 448 2.78 -6.87 9.31
CA GLU A 448 4.13 -7.36 9.61
C GLU A 448 4.11 -8.84 9.99
N SER A 449 3.13 -9.27 10.78
CA SER A 449 2.94 -10.68 11.15
C SER A 449 2.69 -11.56 9.94
N LEU A 450 1.89 -11.09 8.96
CA LEU A 450 1.71 -11.76 7.67
C LEU A 450 3.05 -11.97 6.95
N THR A 451 3.88 -10.92 6.89
CA THR A 451 5.20 -10.96 6.27
C THR A 451 6.16 -11.91 6.98
N ASN A 452 6.18 -11.88 8.32
CA ASN A 452 7.02 -12.75 9.13
C ASN A 452 6.63 -14.23 8.97
N ASN A 453 5.33 -14.51 8.95
CA ASN A 453 4.82 -15.86 8.67
C ASN A 453 5.20 -16.32 7.26
N LEU A 454 5.03 -15.47 6.24
CA LEU A 454 5.45 -15.77 4.87
C LEU A 454 6.95 -16.11 4.80
N ASN A 455 7.79 -15.29 5.44
CA ASN A 455 9.23 -15.50 5.47
C ASN A 455 9.61 -16.78 6.23
N SER A 456 8.89 -17.12 7.30
CA SER A 456 9.08 -18.36 8.07
C SER A 456 8.83 -19.60 7.22
N TYR A 457 7.82 -19.57 6.33
CA TYR A 457 7.60 -20.67 5.37
C TYR A 457 8.65 -20.68 4.25
N ARG A 458 9.01 -19.51 3.70
CA ARG A 458 10.06 -19.40 2.67
C ARG A 458 11.38 -20.00 3.14
N ALA A 459 11.78 -19.76 4.38
CA ALA A 459 13.01 -20.27 4.95
C ALA A 459 13.08 -21.82 5.02
N LYS A 460 11.94 -22.51 4.94
CA LYS A 460 11.87 -23.98 4.95
C LYS A 460 11.98 -24.60 3.55
N LEU A 461 11.82 -23.79 2.50
CA LEU A 461 11.78 -24.26 1.12
C LEU A 461 13.16 -24.15 0.47
N ARG A 462 13.40 -25.00 -0.53
CA ARG A 462 14.56 -24.81 -1.41
C ARG A 462 14.34 -23.58 -2.31
N PRO A 463 15.40 -22.84 -2.70
CA PRO A 463 15.28 -21.59 -3.46
C PRO A 463 14.47 -21.69 -4.76
N GLU A 464 14.47 -22.86 -5.40
CA GLU A 464 13.75 -23.12 -6.65
C GLU A 464 12.25 -23.42 -6.46
N VAL A 465 11.81 -23.71 -5.24
CA VAL A 465 10.42 -24.07 -4.95
C VAL A 465 9.59 -22.80 -4.79
N LYS A 466 8.62 -22.63 -5.69
CA LYS A 466 7.71 -21.48 -5.68
C LYS A 466 6.69 -21.57 -4.55
N ILE A 467 6.08 -20.43 -4.21
CA ILE A 467 4.97 -20.36 -3.27
C ILE A 467 3.74 -19.77 -3.95
N MET A 468 2.66 -20.54 -3.93
CA MET A 468 1.32 -20.04 -4.18
C MET A 468 0.64 -19.73 -2.86
N VAL A 469 0.16 -18.50 -2.68
CA VAL A 469 -0.59 -18.10 -1.49
C VAL A 469 -2.09 -18.11 -1.79
N MET A 470 -2.86 -18.76 -0.92
CA MET A 470 -4.31 -18.85 -1.05
C MET A 470 -4.97 -17.62 -0.42
N VAL A 471 -5.65 -16.81 -1.23
CA VAL A 471 -6.35 -15.57 -0.82
C VAL A 471 -7.86 -15.70 -1.06
N LYS A 472 -8.43 -16.85 -0.70
CA LYS A 472 -9.84 -17.22 -0.91
C LYS A 472 -10.73 -16.71 0.21
N ALA A 473 -12.03 -16.51 -0.08
CA ALA A 473 -13.03 -16.14 0.92
C ALA A 473 -12.64 -14.86 1.69
N PHE A 474 -12.35 -13.80 0.94
CA PHE A 474 -11.87 -12.52 1.47
C PHE A 474 -10.56 -12.64 2.24
N ALA A 475 -9.61 -13.45 1.73
CA ALA A 475 -8.35 -13.73 2.41
C ALA A 475 -8.58 -14.26 3.84
N TYR A 476 -9.50 -15.23 3.98
CA TYR A 476 -10.02 -15.76 5.25
C TYR A 476 -10.56 -14.66 6.17
N GLY A 477 -11.39 -13.77 5.61
CA GLY A 477 -11.99 -12.65 6.33
C GLY A 477 -11.08 -11.42 6.51
N GLY A 478 -9.82 -11.47 6.07
CA GLY A 478 -8.82 -10.41 6.23
C GLY A 478 -8.85 -9.29 5.18
N GLY A 479 -9.63 -9.39 4.12
CA GLY A 479 -9.69 -8.39 3.04
C GLY A 479 -8.70 -8.68 1.90
N ASN A 480 -9.22 -8.69 0.68
CA ASN A 480 -8.56 -9.29 -0.48
C ASN A 480 -7.41 -8.44 -1.03
N PHE A 481 -7.62 -7.13 -1.18
CA PHE A 481 -6.68 -6.29 -1.92
C PHE A 481 -5.41 -5.98 -1.13
N GLU A 482 -5.52 -5.54 0.12
CA GLU A 482 -4.37 -5.11 0.93
C GLU A 482 -3.40 -6.27 1.16
N ILE A 483 -3.92 -7.47 1.46
CA ILE A 483 -3.14 -8.69 1.61
C ILE A 483 -2.51 -9.09 0.26
N ALA A 484 -3.27 -9.13 -0.83
CA ALA A 484 -2.71 -9.47 -2.14
C ALA A 484 -1.61 -8.48 -2.60
N ASN A 485 -1.77 -7.19 -2.29
CA ASN A 485 -0.78 -6.16 -2.62
C ASN A 485 0.49 -6.32 -1.78
N LEU A 486 0.37 -6.64 -0.49
CA LEU A 486 1.51 -7.01 0.36
C LEU A 486 2.25 -8.23 -0.21
N LEU A 487 1.51 -9.29 -0.56
CA LEU A 487 2.09 -10.51 -1.13
C LEU A 487 2.78 -10.26 -2.47
N GLN A 488 2.21 -9.39 -3.32
CA GLN A 488 2.85 -8.91 -4.54
C GLN A 488 4.14 -8.14 -4.26
N PHE A 489 4.12 -7.22 -3.29
CA PHE A 489 5.31 -6.47 -2.87
C PHE A 489 6.42 -7.42 -2.38
N HIS A 490 6.03 -8.45 -1.62
CA HIS A 490 6.93 -9.52 -1.16
C HIS A 490 7.22 -10.59 -2.22
N LYS A 491 6.77 -10.43 -3.47
CA LYS A 491 7.10 -11.30 -4.62
C LYS A 491 6.69 -12.74 -4.43
N VAL A 492 5.47 -12.98 -3.93
CA VAL A 492 4.86 -14.31 -3.99
C VAL A 492 4.66 -14.72 -5.45
N ASP A 493 4.94 -15.98 -5.78
CA ASP A 493 4.96 -16.46 -7.16
C ASP A 493 3.57 -16.54 -7.79
N TYR A 494 2.57 -16.95 -6.99
CA TYR A 494 1.19 -17.17 -7.42
C TYR A 494 0.18 -16.79 -6.34
N LEU A 495 -0.98 -16.31 -6.74
CA LEU A 495 -2.18 -16.29 -5.90
C LEU A 495 -3.16 -17.37 -6.34
N GLY A 496 -3.83 -18.00 -5.38
CA GLY A 496 -4.95 -18.89 -5.64
C GLY A 496 -6.25 -18.33 -5.06
N VAL A 497 -7.25 -18.12 -5.92
CA VAL A 497 -8.60 -17.67 -5.55
C VAL A 497 -9.63 -18.78 -5.77
N ALA A 498 -10.82 -18.66 -5.17
CA ALA A 498 -11.90 -19.64 -5.34
C ALA A 498 -12.61 -19.43 -6.66
N TYR A 499 -13.02 -18.19 -6.93
CA TYR A 499 -13.89 -17.85 -8.03
C TYR A 499 -13.31 -16.70 -8.88
N THR A 500 -13.85 -16.53 -10.08
CA THR A 500 -13.34 -15.55 -11.05
C THR A 500 -13.59 -14.10 -10.58
N ASP A 501 -14.69 -13.82 -9.88
CA ASP A 501 -15.00 -12.50 -9.34
C ASP A 501 -13.95 -11.99 -8.34
N GLU A 502 -13.47 -12.85 -7.43
CA GLU A 502 -12.33 -12.55 -6.54
C GLU A 502 -11.08 -12.16 -7.36
N ALA A 503 -10.77 -12.90 -8.42
CA ALA A 503 -9.65 -12.56 -9.30
C ALA A 503 -9.82 -11.22 -10.03
N LEU A 504 -11.04 -10.92 -10.49
CA LEU A 504 -11.36 -9.67 -11.17
C LEU A 504 -11.21 -8.47 -10.24
N GLU A 505 -11.67 -8.60 -8.99
CA GLU A 505 -11.49 -7.58 -7.97
C GLU A 505 -9.99 -7.29 -7.76
N LEU A 506 -9.16 -8.33 -7.59
CA LEU A 506 -7.72 -8.18 -7.44
C LEU A 506 -7.07 -7.48 -8.64
N ARG A 507 -7.44 -7.89 -9.87
CA ARG A 507 -6.90 -7.29 -11.10
C ARG A 507 -7.28 -5.83 -11.25
N LYS A 508 -8.54 -5.47 -10.99
CA LYS A 508 -9.03 -4.07 -11.04
C LYS A 508 -8.30 -3.16 -10.06
N ASN A 509 -7.83 -3.72 -8.95
CA ASN A 509 -7.06 -2.99 -7.94
C ASN A 509 -5.52 -3.03 -8.16
N GLY A 510 -5.03 -3.54 -9.30
CA GLY A 510 -3.60 -3.45 -9.65
C GLY A 510 -2.73 -4.62 -9.19
N ILE A 511 -3.33 -5.79 -8.95
CA ILE A 511 -2.56 -7.03 -8.75
C ILE A 511 -2.17 -7.62 -10.11
N HIS A 512 -0.88 -7.85 -10.32
CA HIS A 512 -0.27 -8.32 -11.56
C HIS A 512 0.36 -9.71 -11.46
N ILE A 513 0.61 -10.22 -10.25
CA ILE A 513 1.10 -11.60 -10.06
C ILE A 513 0.12 -12.63 -10.66
N PRO A 514 0.60 -13.79 -11.14
CA PRO A 514 -0.26 -14.84 -11.67
C PRO A 514 -1.37 -15.25 -10.68
N ILE A 515 -2.61 -15.36 -11.17
CA ILE A 515 -3.77 -15.74 -10.37
C ILE A 515 -4.36 -17.02 -10.96
N MET A 516 -4.39 -18.06 -10.14
CA MET A 516 -5.06 -19.32 -10.43
C MET A 516 -6.49 -19.31 -9.86
N ILE A 517 -7.47 -19.59 -10.71
CA ILE A 517 -8.88 -19.74 -10.31
C ILE A 517 -9.17 -21.22 -10.10
N MET A 518 -9.55 -21.62 -8.89
CA MET A 518 -9.74 -23.05 -8.59
C MET A 518 -11.12 -23.61 -8.96
N ASN A 519 -12.13 -22.76 -9.08
CA ASN A 519 -13.48 -23.20 -9.47
C ASN A 519 -14.04 -22.32 -10.59
N PRO A 520 -13.44 -22.38 -11.79
CA PRO A 520 -13.90 -21.57 -12.91
C PRO A 520 -15.20 -22.13 -13.50
N SER A 521 -16.15 -21.24 -13.81
CA SER A 521 -17.33 -21.56 -14.61
C SER A 521 -17.13 -21.16 -16.07
N SER A 522 -17.84 -21.83 -16.99
CA SER A 522 -17.79 -21.53 -18.44
C SER A 522 -18.17 -20.08 -18.75
N ASP A 523 -19.18 -19.53 -18.07
CA ASP A 523 -19.58 -18.11 -18.19
C ASP A 523 -18.46 -17.11 -17.87
N SER A 524 -17.46 -17.56 -17.12
CA SER A 524 -16.34 -16.73 -16.70
C SER A 524 -15.17 -16.72 -17.70
N PHE A 525 -15.20 -17.58 -18.73
CA PHE A 525 -14.11 -17.72 -19.72
C PHE A 525 -13.82 -16.42 -20.47
N ARG A 526 -14.84 -15.60 -20.72
CA ARG A 526 -14.71 -14.27 -21.34
C ARG A 526 -13.70 -13.36 -20.64
N PHE A 527 -13.55 -13.52 -19.32
CA PHE A 527 -12.68 -12.67 -18.53
C PHE A 527 -11.23 -13.18 -18.45
N LEU A 528 -10.99 -14.45 -18.77
CA LEU A 528 -9.68 -15.08 -18.55
C LEU A 528 -8.58 -14.43 -19.38
N LYS A 529 -8.88 -14.14 -20.65
CA LYS A 529 -7.92 -13.49 -21.55
C LYS A 529 -7.75 -12.00 -21.24
N GLU A 530 -8.87 -11.29 -21.02
CA GLU A 530 -8.87 -9.85 -20.73
C GLU A 530 -8.08 -9.53 -19.45
N TYR A 531 -8.24 -10.34 -18.40
CA TYR A 531 -7.64 -10.11 -17.09
C TYR A 531 -6.42 -11.01 -16.82
N ASN A 532 -5.92 -11.76 -17.82
CA ASN A 532 -4.77 -12.67 -17.69
C ASN A 532 -4.89 -13.59 -16.45
N LEU A 533 -5.95 -14.41 -16.44
CA LEU A 533 -6.29 -15.35 -15.36
C LEU A 533 -6.11 -16.79 -15.85
N GLU A 534 -5.64 -17.66 -14.96
CA GLU A 534 -5.31 -19.06 -15.29
C GLU A 534 -6.33 -20.01 -14.60
N PRO A 535 -7.24 -20.67 -15.33
CA PRO A 535 -8.24 -21.55 -14.72
C PRO A 535 -7.68 -22.94 -14.35
N GLU A 536 -8.21 -23.50 -13.26
CA GLU A 536 -8.15 -24.93 -12.95
C GLU A 536 -9.05 -25.71 -13.91
N ILE A 537 -8.51 -26.77 -14.50
CA ILE A 537 -9.23 -27.74 -15.33
C ILE A 537 -9.18 -29.10 -14.64
N TYR A 538 -10.35 -29.66 -14.35
CA TYR A 538 -10.49 -30.88 -13.55
C TYR A 538 -11.37 -31.98 -14.19
N SER A 539 -11.94 -31.75 -15.37
CA SER A 539 -12.70 -32.75 -16.14
C SER A 539 -12.51 -32.61 -17.65
N LEU A 540 -12.78 -33.68 -18.40
CA LEU A 540 -12.72 -33.66 -19.87
C LEU A 540 -13.78 -32.73 -20.47
N GLU A 541 -14.97 -32.71 -19.90
CA GLU A 541 -16.07 -31.81 -20.31
C GLU A 541 -15.65 -30.34 -20.21
N GLN A 542 -15.11 -29.94 -19.05
CA GLN A 542 -14.64 -28.56 -18.85
C GLN A 542 -13.49 -28.19 -19.78
N LEU A 543 -12.60 -29.14 -20.09
CA LEU A 543 -11.53 -28.92 -21.07
C LEU A 543 -12.09 -28.70 -22.48
N ILE A 544 -13.10 -29.48 -22.88
CA ILE A 544 -13.76 -29.33 -24.18
C ILE A 544 -14.48 -27.98 -24.26
N ASP A 545 -15.27 -27.61 -23.25
CA ASP A 545 -15.94 -26.31 -23.17
C ASP A 545 -14.94 -25.14 -23.29
N PHE A 546 -13.79 -25.26 -22.63
CA PHE A 546 -12.72 -24.25 -22.69
C PHE A 546 -12.14 -24.16 -24.11
N LEU A 547 -11.90 -25.29 -24.77
CA LEU A 547 -11.37 -25.33 -26.13
C LEU A 547 -12.37 -24.76 -27.14
N ASP A 548 -13.63 -25.13 -27.02
CA ASP A 548 -14.73 -24.65 -27.89
C ASP A 548 -14.91 -23.13 -27.73
N TYR A 549 -14.87 -22.62 -26.50
CA TYR A 549 -14.99 -21.18 -26.25
C TYR A 549 -13.85 -20.36 -26.89
N PHE A 550 -12.64 -20.91 -26.90
CA PHE A 550 -11.46 -20.26 -27.48
C PHE A 550 -11.12 -20.74 -28.90
N GLU A 551 -12.06 -21.37 -29.60
CA GLU A 551 -11.87 -21.78 -30.99
C GLU A 551 -11.51 -20.56 -31.87
N GLY A 552 -10.51 -20.72 -32.74
CA GLY A 552 -10.03 -19.64 -33.60
C GLY A 552 -9.21 -18.54 -32.91
N VAL A 553 -9.00 -18.60 -31.59
CA VAL A 553 -8.20 -17.62 -30.85
C VAL A 553 -6.71 -17.99 -30.88
N ASP A 554 -5.84 -17.03 -31.22
CA ASP A 554 -4.41 -17.31 -31.40
C ASP A 554 -3.61 -17.55 -30.11
N ALA A 555 -3.99 -16.86 -29.03
CA ALA A 555 -3.34 -16.99 -27.72
C ALA A 555 -4.39 -17.37 -26.66
N LEU A 556 -4.31 -18.60 -26.18
CA LEU A 556 -5.19 -19.13 -25.14
C LEU A 556 -4.64 -18.79 -23.75
N PRO A 557 -5.52 -18.56 -22.75
CA PRO A 557 -5.11 -18.53 -21.35
C PRO A 557 -4.37 -19.81 -20.96
N GLY A 558 -3.38 -19.69 -20.07
CA GLY A 558 -2.73 -20.87 -19.48
C GLY A 558 -3.66 -21.58 -18.51
N ILE A 559 -3.57 -22.91 -18.42
CA ILE A 559 -4.46 -23.72 -17.57
C ILE A 559 -3.68 -24.52 -16.53
N HIS A 560 -4.36 -24.92 -15.46
CA HIS A 560 -3.81 -25.79 -14.41
C HIS A 560 -4.58 -27.11 -14.37
N ILE A 561 -3.91 -28.24 -14.58
CA ILE A 561 -4.54 -29.56 -14.60
C ILE A 561 -4.58 -30.14 -13.19
N LYS A 562 -5.77 -30.49 -12.70
CA LYS A 562 -5.92 -31.15 -11.41
C LYS A 562 -6.02 -32.66 -11.54
N LEU A 563 -5.24 -33.39 -10.75
CA LEU A 563 -5.28 -34.84 -10.67
C LEU A 563 -6.00 -35.31 -9.41
N GLU A 564 -6.83 -36.34 -9.55
CA GLU A 564 -7.49 -37.00 -8.43
C GLU A 564 -6.58 -38.09 -7.87
N THR A 565 -6.12 -37.90 -6.62
CA THR A 565 -5.10 -38.73 -5.99
C THR A 565 -5.62 -39.50 -4.77
N GLY A 566 -6.89 -39.34 -4.40
CA GLY A 566 -7.56 -40.04 -3.30
C GLY A 566 -8.52 -39.19 -2.46
N MET A 567 -8.62 -37.89 -2.73
CA MET A 567 -9.54 -36.99 -2.02
C MET A 567 -10.99 -37.15 -2.52
N ASN A 568 -11.17 -37.65 -3.75
CA ASN A 568 -12.46 -37.81 -4.44
C ASN A 568 -13.32 -36.54 -4.44
N ARG A 569 -12.69 -35.40 -4.73
CA ARG A 569 -13.38 -34.09 -4.80
C ARG A 569 -13.48 -33.58 -6.23
N LEU A 570 -12.33 -33.36 -6.87
CA LEU A 570 -12.21 -32.85 -8.24
C LEU A 570 -10.85 -33.28 -8.79
N GLY A 571 -10.80 -33.61 -10.08
CA GLY A 571 -9.58 -33.88 -10.81
C GLY A 571 -9.70 -35.12 -11.70
N PHE A 572 -8.78 -35.22 -12.66
CA PHE A 572 -8.70 -36.37 -13.57
C PHE A 572 -8.21 -37.61 -12.82
N LYS A 573 -8.94 -38.71 -13.00
CA LYS A 573 -8.51 -40.04 -12.55
C LYS A 573 -7.48 -40.63 -13.50
N GLU A 574 -6.76 -41.64 -13.03
CA GLU A 574 -5.69 -42.29 -13.81
C GLU A 574 -6.17 -42.85 -15.15
N ASN A 575 -7.38 -43.42 -15.20
CA ASN A 575 -7.98 -43.97 -16.42
C ASN A 575 -8.35 -42.89 -17.47
N GLU A 576 -8.40 -41.61 -17.09
CA GLU A 576 -8.70 -40.50 -17.99
C GLU A 576 -7.43 -39.87 -18.59
N LEU A 577 -6.26 -40.15 -18.02
CA LEU A 577 -4.98 -39.51 -18.43
C LEU A 577 -4.63 -39.77 -19.89
N LYS A 578 -4.95 -40.96 -20.41
CA LYS A 578 -4.71 -41.28 -21.83
C LYS A 578 -5.48 -40.32 -22.73
N ARG A 579 -6.77 -40.14 -22.46
CA ARG A 579 -7.64 -39.27 -23.26
C ARG A 579 -7.25 -37.80 -23.10
N LEU A 580 -6.96 -37.37 -21.88
CA LEU A 580 -6.46 -36.02 -21.60
C LEU A 580 -5.18 -35.72 -22.41
N SER A 581 -4.22 -36.65 -22.39
CA SER A 581 -2.95 -36.51 -23.10
C SER A 581 -3.13 -36.42 -24.63
N GLU A 582 -4.05 -37.20 -25.20
CA GLU A 582 -4.40 -37.14 -26.63
C GLU A 582 -4.93 -35.75 -26.99
N ILE A 583 -5.85 -35.19 -26.20
CA ILE A 583 -6.40 -33.85 -26.41
C ILE A 583 -5.28 -32.81 -26.31
N LEU A 584 -4.50 -32.80 -25.23
CA LEU A 584 -3.43 -31.81 -25.03
C LEU A 584 -2.38 -31.81 -26.16
N LYS A 585 -2.07 -32.99 -26.74
CA LYS A 585 -1.15 -33.10 -27.90
C LYS A 585 -1.70 -32.44 -29.16
N LEU A 586 -3.01 -32.51 -29.38
CA LEU A 586 -3.66 -31.89 -30.55
C LEU A 586 -3.70 -30.36 -30.41
N HIS A 587 -3.87 -29.84 -29.21
CA HIS A 587 -4.00 -28.41 -28.94
C HIS A 587 -2.68 -27.74 -28.52
N LYS A 588 -1.68 -27.69 -29.42
CA LYS A 588 -0.34 -27.13 -29.11
C LYS A 588 -0.33 -25.65 -28.68
N LYS A 589 -1.39 -24.88 -28.99
CA LYS A 589 -1.56 -23.48 -28.54
C LYS A 589 -1.94 -23.39 -27.05
N LEU A 590 -2.51 -24.46 -26.48
CA LEU A 590 -2.87 -24.54 -25.06
C LEU A 590 -1.63 -24.80 -24.21
N LYS A 591 -1.42 -23.99 -23.18
CA LYS A 591 -0.32 -24.17 -22.23
C LYS A 591 -0.85 -24.59 -20.88
N VAL A 592 -0.60 -25.83 -20.50
CA VAL A 592 -0.62 -26.30 -19.11
C VAL A 592 0.51 -25.62 -18.34
N LYS A 593 0.16 -24.78 -17.35
CA LYS A 593 1.08 -24.05 -16.47
C LYS A 593 1.55 -24.91 -15.30
N SER A 594 0.62 -25.65 -14.70
CA SER A 594 0.95 -26.67 -13.72
C SER A 594 0.03 -27.89 -13.79
N VAL A 595 0.53 -28.98 -13.24
CA VAL A 595 -0.23 -30.19 -12.87
C VAL A 595 -0.22 -30.27 -11.35
N PHE A 596 -1.36 -30.47 -10.71
CA PHE A 596 -1.43 -30.40 -9.27
C PHE A 596 -2.50 -31.31 -8.65
N SER A 597 -2.38 -31.54 -7.35
CA SER A 597 -3.43 -32.18 -6.54
C SER A 597 -3.44 -31.57 -5.12
N HIS A 598 -4.29 -32.06 -4.22
CA HIS A 598 -4.42 -31.55 -2.86
C HIS A 598 -4.28 -32.67 -1.82
N MET A 599 -3.35 -32.54 -0.89
CA MET A 599 -3.23 -33.50 0.22
C MET A 599 -4.45 -33.46 1.12
N ALA A 600 -5.06 -34.62 1.39
CA ALA A 600 -6.34 -34.69 2.10
C ALA A 600 -6.20 -34.77 3.64
N GLY A 601 -5.08 -35.30 4.14
CA GLY A 601 -4.86 -35.54 5.57
C GLY A 601 -3.44 -35.18 6.02
N SER A 602 -2.89 -34.12 5.43
CA SER A 602 -1.50 -33.69 5.64
C SER A 602 -1.15 -33.31 7.08
N GLU A 603 -2.15 -32.93 7.85
CA GLU A 603 -2.08 -32.40 9.20
C GLU A 603 -2.23 -33.47 10.29
N ASP A 604 -2.79 -34.63 9.95
CA ASP A 604 -3.10 -35.69 10.90
C ASP A 604 -2.10 -36.85 10.77
N PRO A 605 -1.27 -37.11 11.80
CA PRO A 605 -0.33 -38.22 11.80
C PRO A 605 -0.97 -39.59 11.55
N ARG A 606 -2.25 -39.78 11.91
CA ARG A 606 -3.01 -41.03 11.67
C ARG A 606 -3.20 -41.33 10.19
N HIS A 607 -3.08 -40.32 9.33
CA HIS A 607 -3.26 -40.44 7.87
C HIS A 607 -1.95 -40.45 7.09
N ARG A 608 -0.80 -40.55 7.78
CA ARG A 608 0.52 -40.48 7.15
C ARG A 608 0.72 -41.46 6.00
N ASP A 609 0.36 -42.73 6.17
CA ASP A 609 0.52 -43.75 5.13
C ASP A 609 -0.32 -43.42 3.88
N PHE A 610 -1.54 -42.91 4.08
CA PHE A 610 -2.39 -42.44 3.00
C PHE A 610 -1.77 -41.23 2.28
N SER A 611 -1.27 -40.23 3.01
CA SER A 611 -0.62 -39.04 2.42
C SER A 611 0.64 -39.39 1.62
N LEU A 612 1.45 -40.35 2.09
CA LEU A 612 2.60 -40.87 1.35
C LEU A 612 2.18 -41.57 0.05
N GLN A 613 1.13 -42.39 0.09
CA GLN A 613 0.56 -43.01 -1.11
C GLN A 613 -0.01 -41.97 -2.08
N GLN A 614 -0.66 -40.94 -1.56
CA GLN A 614 -1.21 -39.83 -2.33
C GLN A 614 -0.10 -39.08 -3.09
N GLY A 615 1.02 -38.78 -2.42
CA GLY A 615 2.18 -38.14 -3.03
C GLY A 615 2.83 -38.98 -4.13
N LYS A 616 3.00 -40.29 -3.90
CA LYS A 616 3.53 -41.23 -4.92
C LYS A 616 2.62 -41.33 -6.14
N ARG A 617 1.32 -41.51 -5.93
CA ARG A 617 0.33 -41.56 -7.01
C ARG A 617 0.35 -40.27 -7.85
N PHE A 618 0.45 -39.11 -7.19
CA PHE A 618 0.58 -37.84 -7.89
C PHE A 618 1.85 -37.78 -8.75
N ASP A 619 2.99 -38.21 -8.22
CA ASP A 619 4.25 -38.23 -8.97
C ASP A 619 4.15 -39.10 -10.22
N GLU A 620 3.61 -40.32 -10.08
CA GLU A 620 3.39 -41.26 -11.19
C GLU A 620 2.43 -40.68 -12.25
N MET A 621 1.26 -40.20 -11.83
CA MET A 621 0.24 -39.66 -12.75
C MET A 621 0.72 -38.39 -13.45
N SER A 622 1.35 -37.47 -12.71
CA SER A 622 1.86 -36.22 -13.28
C SER A 622 3.02 -36.48 -14.25
N THR A 623 3.90 -37.44 -13.95
CA THR A 623 4.99 -37.85 -14.85
C THR A 623 4.43 -38.41 -16.17
N LYS A 624 3.47 -39.34 -16.11
CA LYS A 624 2.80 -39.89 -17.31
C LYS A 624 2.18 -38.79 -18.18
N LEU A 625 1.54 -37.79 -17.55
CA LEU A 625 0.97 -36.66 -18.29
C LEU A 625 2.06 -35.76 -18.89
N MET A 626 3.15 -35.50 -18.17
CA MET A 626 4.25 -34.66 -18.64
C MET A 626 5.01 -35.26 -19.82
N GLU A 627 5.20 -36.58 -19.86
CA GLU A 627 5.81 -37.29 -21.00
C GLU A 627 5.03 -37.10 -22.31
N SER A 628 3.74 -36.74 -22.20
CA SER A 628 2.88 -36.45 -23.33
C SER A 628 3.05 -35.02 -23.89
N LEU A 629 3.69 -34.13 -23.13
CA LEU A 629 3.89 -32.72 -23.46
C LEU A 629 5.32 -32.48 -23.96
N TRP A 630 5.49 -31.52 -24.87
CA TRP A 630 6.80 -31.15 -25.42
C TRP A 630 7.63 -30.27 -24.46
N TYR A 631 7.06 -29.88 -23.32
CA TYR A 631 7.69 -29.05 -22.28
C TYR A 631 7.23 -29.53 -20.90
N LYS A 632 7.91 -29.08 -19.84
CA LYS A 632 7.63 -29.48 -18.46
C LYS A 632 6.77 -28.43 -17.73
N PRO A 633 5.47 -28.67 -17.47
CA PRO A 633 4.68 -27.86 -16.56
C PRO A 633 5.16 -28.00 -15.11
N MET A 634 4.85 -27.01 -14.26
CA MET A 634 5.15 -27.08 -12.82
C MET A 634 4.31 -28.16 -12.14
N ARG A 635 4.80 -28.73 -11.05
CA ARG A 635 4.06 -29.69 -10.22
C ARG A 635 3.93 -29.21 -8.78
N HIS A 636 2.75 -29.41 -8.19
CA HIS A 636 2.52 -29.09 -6.78
C HIS A 636 1.41 -29.92 -6.15
N ILE A 637 1.60 -30.35 -4.90
CA ILE A 637 0.57 -31.11 -4.15
C ILE A 637 0.40 -30.64 -2.71
N VAL A 638 1.47 -30.17 -2.07
CA VAL A 638 1.46 -29.82 -0.65
C VAL A 638 0.70 -28.52 -0.36
N ASN A 639 -0.15 -28.59 0.65
CA ASN A 639 -0.79 -27.47 1.34
C ASN A 639 0.06 -27.06 2.58
N THR A 640 -0.40 -26.10 3.38
CA THR A 640 0.29 -25.59 4.58
C THR A 640 0.94 -26.70 5.43
N ALA A 641 0.14 -27.65 5.92
CA ALA A 641 0.63 -28.73 6.78
C ALA A 641 1.63 -29.65 6.07
N GLY A 642 1.43 -29.86 4.76
CA GLY A 642 2.35 -30.65 3.95
C GLY A 642 3.71 -30.00 3.72
N ILE A 643 3.84 -28.68 3.88
CA ILE A 643 5.15 -28.00 3.78
C ILE A 643 6.12 -28.55 4.84
N ASP A 644 5.63 -28.80 6.06
CA ASP A 644 6.45 -29.33 7.14
C ASP A 644 6.53 -30.86 7.14
N ASN A 645 5.39 -31.55 6.98
CA ASN A 645 5.31 -33.00 7.14
C ASN A 645 5.82 -33.83 5.95
N TYR A 646 5.81 -33.28 4.73
CA TYR A 646 6.07 -34.04 3.50
C TYR A 646 6.97 -33.30 2.52
N ARG A 647 8.20 -33.03 2.95
CA ARG A 647 9.21 -32.26 2.19
C ARG A 647 9.59 -32.93 0.87
N GLU A 648 9.52 -34.25 0.80
CA GLU A 648 9.76 -35.03 -0.41
C GLU A 648 8.77 -34.71 -1.54
N PHE A 649 7.62 -34.11 -1.23
CA PHE A 649 6.57 -33.77 -2.20
C PHE A 649 6.40 -32.26 -2.43
N HIS A 650 7.42 -31.44 -2.11
CA HIS A 650 7.40 -30.01 -2.45
C HIS A 650 7.37 -29.75 -3.96
N PHE A 651 7.96 -30.65 -4.76
CA PHE A 651 8.09 -30.53 -6.22
C PHE A 651 8.56 -29.12 -6.64
N ASP A 652 7.80 -28.43 -7.49
CA ASP A 652 8.16 -27.12 -8.07
C ASP A 652 7.47 -25.94 -7.34
N MET A 653 6.39 -26.20 -6.59
CA MET A 653 5.63 -25.17 -5.89
C MET A 653 4.88 -25.75 -4.69
N VAL A 654 4.74 -24.97 -3.62
CA VAL A 654 3.89 -25.29 -2.46
C VAL A 654 2.70 -24.33 -2.37
N ARG A 655 1.60 -24.74 -1.73
CA ARG A 655 0.44 -23.88 -1.49
C ARG A 655 0.31 -23.51 -0.02
N LEU A 656 0.54 -22.24 0.30
CA LEU A 656 0.41 -21.68 1.63
C LEU A 656 -0.98 -21.05 1.82
N GLY A 657 -1.75 -21.57 2.76
CA GLY A 657 -3.07 -21.03 3.14
C GLY A 657 -3.04 -20.47 4.55
N ILE A 658 -3.70 -21.16 5.49
CA ILE A 658 -3.91 -20.68 6.87
C ILE A 658 -2.62 -20.44 7.67
N GLY A 659 -1.51 -21.07 7.28
CA GLY A 659 -0.19 -20.83 7.84
C GLY A 659 0.27 -19.38 7.71
N LEU A 660 -0.15 -18.69 6.65
CA LEU A 660 0.13 -17.27 6.50
C LEU A 660 -0.50 -16.44 7.63
N TYR A 661 -1.65 -16.87 8.16
CA TYR A 661 -2.47 -16.15 9.13
C TYR A 661 -2.13 -16.47 10.59
N GLY A 662 -1.01 -17.16 10.83
CA GLY A 662 -0.56 -17.49 12.18
C GLY A 662 -0.95 -18.89 12.65
N TYR A 663 -1.57 -19.71 11.79
CA TYR A 663 -2.10 -21.01 12.20
C TYR A 663 -1.50 -22.13 11.39
N ASP A 664 -0.80 -23.04 12.06
CA ASP A 664 -0.33 -24.28 11.48
C ASP A 664 -0.78 -25.44 12.39
N PRO A 665 -1.59 -26.39 11.88
CA PRO A 665 -2.10 -27.49 12.69
C PRO A 665 -1.01 -28.48 13.13
N VAL A 666 0.20 -28.39 12.57
CA VAL A 666 1.30 -29.35 12.78
C VAL A 666 2.48 -28.76 13.57
N MET A 667 2.64 -27.44 13.56
CA MET A 667 3.73 -26.77 14.30
C MET A 667 3.64 -27.03 15.81
N ALA A 668 4.78 -27.41 16.40
CA ALA A 668 4.93 -27.46 17.85
C ALA A 668 4.76 -26.06 18.47
N GLU A 669 4.19 -25.99 19.67
CA GLU A 669 3.89 -24.72 20.38
C GLU A 669 5.12 -23.83 20.61
N GLU A 670 6.33 -24.37 20.49
CA GLU A 670 7.61 -23.67 20.65
C GLU A 670 8.04 -22.86 19.41
N LYS A 671 7.44 -23.12 18.23
CA LYS A 671 7.69 -22.39 16.97
C LYS A 671 6.44 -21.64 16.54
N LYS A 672 6.02 -20.65 17.34
CA LYS A 672 4.78 -19.91 17.08
C LYS A 672 4.93 -19.04 15.84
N LEU A 673 4.08 -19.31 14.84
CA LEU A 673 3.71 -18.31 13.87
C LEU A 673 3.02 -17.15 14.60
N GLN A 674 3.16 -15.95 14.06
CA GLN A 674 2.59 -14.74 14.66
C GLN A 674 1.10 -14.66 14.35
N THR A 675 0.29 -14.34 15.35
CA THR A 675 -1.15 -14.10 15.18
C THR A 675 -1.36 -12.89 14.28
N VAL A 676 -2.05 -13.10 13.15
CA VAL A 676 -2.29 -12.01 12.19
C VAL A 676 -3.54 -11.20 12.52
N GLY A 677 -4.61 -11.87 12.93
CA GLY A 677 -5.92 -11.24 13.14
C GLY A 677 -6.28 -11.16 14.61
N ILE A 678 -6.67 -9.96 15.08
CA ILE A 678 -7.23 -9.74 16.42
C ILE A 678 -8.63 -9.15 16.28
N LEU A 679 -9.64 -9.87 16.75
CA LEU A 679 -11.03 -9.38 16.77
C LEU A 679 -11.31 -8.74 18.12
N LYS A 680 -11.57 -7.44 18.10
CA LYS A 680 -11.83 -6.64 19.28
C LYS A 680 -13.22 -6.04 19.21
N THR A 681 -13.85 -5.91 20.37
CA THR A 681 -15.08 -5.16 20.57
C THR A 681 -14.95 -4.34 21.86
N HIS A 682 -16.05 -3.79 22.35
CA HIS A 682 -16.04 -3.02 23.59
C HIS A 682 -17.32 -3.25 24.38
N VAL A 683 -17.31 -2.87 25.65
CA VAL A 683 -18.49 -2.95 26.50
C VAL A 683 -19.46 -1.81 26.18
N SER A 684 -20.62 -2.13 25.62
CA SER A 684 -21.69 -1.15 25.40
C SER A 684 -22.35 -0.73 26.72
N GLN A 685 -22.70 -1.69 27.57
CA GLN A 685 -23.38 -1.44 28.83
C GLN A 685 -23.00 -2.50 29.88
N VAL A 686 -22.98 -2.10 31.14
CA VAL A 686 -22.84 -3.00 32.28
C VAL A 686 -24.13 -3.00 33.09
N LYS A 687 -24.61 -4.16 33.52
CA LYS A 687 -25.84 -4.33 34.31
C LYS A 687 -25.62 -5.24 35.50
N GLU A 688 -26.30 -4.93 36.61
CA GLU A 688 -26.48 -5.84 37.73
C GLU A 688 -27.76 -6.65 37.48
N ILE A 689 -27.69 -7.95 37.73
CA ILE A 689 -28.77 -8.90 37.51
C ILE A 689 -29.01 -9.62 38.84
N ALA A 690 -30.23 -9.52 39.35
CA ALA A 690 -30.60 -10.12 40.62
C ALA A 690 -30.81 -11.63 40.47
N THR A 691 -30.62 -12.35 41.57
CA THR A 691 -30.93 -13.77 41.66
C THR A 691 -32.37 -14.04 41.19
N GLY A 692 -32.54 -14.98 40.25
CA GLY A 692 -33.85 -15.34 39.68
C GLY A 692 -34.22 -14.61 38.38
N GLU A 693 -33.44 -13.61 37.95
CA GLU A 693 -33.65 -12.94 36.67
C GLU A 693 -33.05 -13.74 35.51
N SER A 694 -33.64 -13.57 34.31
CA SER A 694 -33.21 -14.25 33.09
C SER A 694 -32.63 -13.28 32.05
N ILE A 695 -31.69 -13.75 31.24
CA ILE A 695 -30.90 -12.97 30.29
C ILE A 695 -31.06 -13.55 28.87
N GLY A 696 -31.26 -12.67 27.89
CA GLY A 696 -31.20 -12.99 26.46
C GLY A 696 -32.39 -13.78 25.90
N TYR A 697 -32.27 -14.19 24.64
CA TYR A 697 -33.33 -14.91 23.93
C TYR A 697 -33.66 -16.26 24.58
N GLY A 698 -34.96 -16.57 24.62
CA GLY A 698 -35.45 -17.83 25.20
C GLY A 698 -35.23 -17.96 26.71
N ARG A 699 -34.78 -16.89 27.39
CA ARG A 699 -34.49 -16.88 28.82
C ARG A 699 -33.48 -17.97 29.25
N LEU A 700 -32.55 -18.33 28.36
CA LEU A 700 -31.59 -19.41 28.62
C LEU A 700 -30.42 -18.99 29.53
N GLY A 701 -30.11 -17.70 29.65
CA GLY A 701 -29.25 -17.20 30.71
C GLY A 701 -30.08 -17.02 31.98
N PHE A 702 -29.63 -17.54 33.13
CA PHE A 702 -30.36 -17.41 34.38
C PHE A 702 -29.40 -17.12 35.54
N ALA A 703 -29.69 -16.05 36.29
CA ALA A 703 -28.88 -15.64 37.42
C ALA A 703 -29.19 -16.54 38.63
N GLN A 704 -28.28 -17.48 38.93
CA GLN A 704 -28.35 -18.34 40.13
C GLN A 704 -27.97 -17.60 41.42
N LYS A 705 -27.27 -16.47 41.26
CA LYS A 705 -26.87 -15.54 42.30
C LYS A 705 -26.84 -14.14 41.70
N ASP A 706 -26.79 -13.11 42.53
CA ASP A 706 -26.58 -11.74 42.07
C ASP A 706 -25.28 -11.69 41.26
N MET A 707 -25.39 -11.20 40.03
CA MET A 707 -24.29 -11.22 39.07
C MET A 707 -24.21 -9.90 38.30
N LYS A 708 -23.04 -9.64 37.74
CA LYS A 708 -22.77 -8.46 36.92
C LYS A 708 -22.51 -8.91 35.49
N ILE A 709 -23.21 -8.34 34.52
CA ILE A 709 -23.01 -8.64 33.10
C ILE A 709 -22.50 -7.43 32.33
N ALA A 710 -21.63 -7.69 31.35
CA ALA A 710 -21.26 -6.73 30.31
C ALA A 710 -21.94 -7.12 29.00
N ILE A 711 -22.53 -6.15 28.31
CA ILE A 711 -23.13 -6.30 27.00
C ILE A 711 -22.13 -5.77 25.98
N VAL A 712 -21.77 -6.58 24.99
CA VAL A 712 -20.83 -6.22 23.92
C VAL A 712 -21.52 -6.31 22.55
N PRO A 713 -21.23 -5.41 21.59
CA PRO A 713 -21.89 -5.34 20.30
C PRO A 713 -21.22 -6.27 19.28
N ILE A 714 -21.21 -7.56 19.61
CA ILE A 714 -20.87 -8.63 18.69
C ILE A 714 -21.89 -9.76 18.84
N GLY A 715 -22.46 -10.22 17.74
CA GLY A 715 -23.42 -11.30 17.71
C GLY A 715 -23.24 -12.25 16.53
N TYR A 716 -24.22 -13.12 16.30
CA TYR A 716 -24.11 -14.13 15.24
C TYR A 716 -24.08 -13.54 13.84
N ALA A 717 -24.59 -12.33 13.62
CA ALA A 717 -24.50 -11.67 12.33
C ALA A 717 -23.11 -11.01 12.08
N ASP A 718 -22.26 -10.91 13.12
CA ASP A 718 -20.84 -10.52 13.00
C ASP A 718 -19.91 -11.72 12.78
N GLY A 719 -20.40 -12.94 13.01
CA GLY A 719 -19.61 -14.18 12.96
C GLY A 719 -19.44 -14.89 14.29
N TYR A 720 -19.89 -14.31 15.42
CA TYR A 720 -19.85 -14.97 16.72
C TYR A 720 -21.11 -15.84 16.91
N ILE A 721 -21.05 -17.07 16.41
CA ILE A 721 -22.23 -17.93 16.26
C ILE A 721 -22.85 -18.37 17.59
N ARG A 722 -24.13 -18.78 17.56
CA ARG A 722 -24.90 -19.17 18.76
C ARG A 722 -24.30 -20.31 19.59
N ALA A 723 -23.45 -21.15 18.99
CA ALA A 723 -22.76 -22.24 19.68
C ALA A 723 -21.83 -21.73 20.80
N PHE A 724 -21.37 -20.47 20.74
CA PHE A 724 -20.60 -19.84 21.82
C PHE A 724 -21.44 -19.38 23.01
N GLY A 725 -22.77 -19.50 22.96
CA GLY A 725 -23.65 -19.09 24.05
C GLY A 725 -23.55 -19.99 25.29
N ASN A 726 -24.28 -19.61 26.33
CA ASN A 726 -24.48 -20.39 27.56
C ASN A 726 -23.17 -20.83 28.24
N GLY A 727 -22.15 -19.97 28.23
CA GLY A 727 -20.89 -20.20 28.93
C GLY A 727 -19.84 -20.98 28.15
N VAL A 728 -20.16 -21.45 26.94
CA VAL A 728 -19.23 -22.16 26.06
C VAL A 728 -18.12 -21.23 25.58
N GLY A 729 -18.50 -20.05 25.07
CA GLY A 729 -17.56 -19.02 24.64
C GLY A 729 -17.01 -18.20 25.80
N GLN A 730 -15.78 -17.73 25.64
CA GLN A 730 -15.15 -16.76 26.53
C GLN A 730 -14.55 -15.61 25.72
N MET A 731 -14.44 -14.44 26.35
CA MET A 731 -13.75 -13.26 25.82
C MET A 731 -12.83 -12.69 26.90
N THR A 732 -11.82 -11.92 26.52
CA THR A 732 -10.88 -11.32 27.48
C THR A 732 -11.21 -9.85 27.72
N VAL A 733 -11.40 -9.48 28.98
CA VAL A 733 -11.67 -8.10 29.44
C VAL A 733 -10.67 -7.77 30.55
N GLN A 734 -9.92 -6.67 30.43
CA GLN A 734 -8.84 -6.31 31.37
C GLN A 734 -7.85 -7.46 31.66
N GLY A 735 -7.54 -8.29 30.66
CA GLY A 735 -6.65 -9.45 30.81
C GLY A 735 -7.26 -10.64 31.55
N GLN A 736 -8.57 -10.62 31.86
CA GLN A 736 -9.29 -11.74 32.48
C GLN A 736 -10.31 -12.34 31.50
N ARG A 737 -10.34 -13.68 31.43
CA ARG A 737 -11.35 -14.40 30.65
C ARG A 737 -12.69 -14.38 31.36
N VAL A 738 -13.73 -14.00 30.63
CA VAL A 738 -15.12 -13.95 31.08
C VAL A 738 -16.00 -14.75 30.14
N SER A 739 -16.90 -15.55 30.70
CA SER A 739 -17.78 -16.45 29.94
C SER A 739 -19.01 -15.74 29.39
N THR A 740 -19.53 -16.22 28.27
CA THR A 740 -20.83 -15.77 27.73
C THR A 740 -21.99 -16.19 28.64
N VAL A 741 -23.08 -15.44 28.62
CA VAL A 741 -24.30 -15.73 29.39
C VAL A 741 -25.50 -15.77 28.45
N GLY A 742 -26.25 -16.87 28.49
CA GLY A 742 -27.42 -17.06 27.64
C GLY A 742 -27.07 -17.22 26.16
N ASN A 743 -28.09 -17.10 25.30
CA ASN A 743 -27.90 -17.18 23.84
C ASN A 743 -27.15 -15.96 23.29
N ILE A 744 -26.29 -16.19 22.29
CA ILE A 744 -25.78 -15.11 21.46
C ILE A 744 -26.93 -14.49 20.65
N CYS A 745 -27.07 -13.17 20.70
CA CYS A 745 -28.08 -12.42 19.96
C CYS A 745 -27.56 -12.03 18.56
N MET A 746 -28.40 -11.39 17.74
CA MET A 746 -28.02 -10.99 16.38
C MET A 746 -26.80 -10.07 16.36
N ASP A 747 -26.82 -9.06 17.23
CA ASP A 747 -25.83 -7.98 17.26
C ASP A 747 -25.13 -7.82 18.61
N MET A 748 -25.47 -8.65 19.60
CA MET A 748 -24.98 -8.50 20.97
C MET A 748 -24.70 -9.83 21.66
N THR A 749 -23.75 -9.78 22.59
CA THR A 749 -23.40 -10.88 23.49
C THR A 749 -23.36 -10.36 24.92
N MET A 750 -23.79 -11.18 25.88
CA MET A 750 -23.69 -10.90 27.31
C MET A 750 -22.54 -11.72 27.89
N LEU A 751 -21.71 -11.08 28.71
CA LEU A 751 -20.56 -11.67 29.38
C LEU A 751 -20.75 -11.59 30.90
N ASP A 752 -20.45 -12.67 31.62
CA ASP A 752 -20.39 -12.66 33.09
C ASP A 752 -19.10 -12.00 33.55
N VAL A 753 -19.23 -10.78 34.08
CA VAL A 753 -18.14 -9.95 34.57
C VAL A 753 -18.21 -9.82 36.09
N THR A 754 -18.84 -10.78 36.76
CA THR A 754 -18.92 -10.82 38.23
C THR A 754 -17.51 -10.92 38.82
N GLY A 755 -17.15 -9.95 39.65
CA GLY A 755 -15.80 -9.84 40.22
C GLY A 755 -14.80 -9.07 39.36
N VAL A 756 -15.18 -8.64 38.14
CA VAL A 756 -14.35 -7.83 37.25
C VAL A 756 -14.82 -6.37 37.29
N ASN A 757 -13.89 -5.44 37.50
CA ASN A 757 -14.20 -4.01 37.55
C ASN A 757 -14.26 -3.41 36.14
N VAL A 758 -15.31 -3.75 35.40
CA VAL A 758 -15.52 -3.31 34.01
C VAL A 758 -16.48 -2.11 33.91
N ARG A 759 -16.19 -1.20 32.98
CA ARG A 759 -17.01 -0.03 32.61
C ARG A 759 -17.38 -0.04 31.13
N SER A 760 -18.41 0.73 30.77
CA SER A 760 -18.76 0.98 29.37
C SER A 760 -17.58 1.63 28.63
N GLY A 761 -17.37 1.25 27.38
CA GLY A 761 -16.27 1.68 26.51
C GLY A 761 -15.00 0.84 26.63
N GLU A 762 -14.88 -0.05 27.62
CA GLU A 762 -13.68 -0.89 27.78
C GLU A 762 -13.54 -1.90 26.66
N GLU A 763 -12.30 -2.11 26.22
CA GLU A 763 -11.95 -3.06 25.17
C GLU A 763 -12.19 -4.51 25.63
N VAL A 764 -12.72 -5.31 24.72
CA VAL A 764 -12.96 -6.75 24.88
C VAL A 764 -12.32 -7.48 23.70
N ILE A 765 -11.40 -8.39 23.98
CA ILE A 765 -10.77 -9.23 22.95
C ILE A 765 -11.67 -10.46 22.76
N VAL A 766 -12.20 -10.62 21.55
CA VAL A 766 -13.02 -11.78 21.16
C VAL A 766 -12.12 -12.94 20.77
N PHE A 767 -11.09 -12.66 19.97
CA PHE A 767 -9.96 -13.56 19.75
C PHE A 767 -8.69 -12.78 19.37
N GLY A 768 -7.53 -13.39 19.61
CA GLY A 768 -6.21 -12.85 19.29
C GLY A 768 -5.14 -13.75 19.88
N GLU A 769 -4.29 -13.18 20.73
CA GLU A 769 -3.37 -13.96 21.57
C GLU A 769 -4.12 -14.70 22.70
N ASP A 770 -5.16 -14.08 23.24
CA ASP A 770 -5.97 -14.65 24.32
C ASP A 770 -7.43 -14.13 24.28
N PRO A 771 -8.44 -14.96 23.95
CA PRO A 771 -8.32 -16.36 23.54
C PRO A 771 -7.85 -16.52 22.09
N THR A 772 -7.21 -17.66 21.78
CA THR A 772 -6.76 -17.96 20.42
C THR A 772 -7.90 -18.52 19.55
N ILE A 773 -7.80 -18.38 18.22
CA ILE A 773 -8.77 -18.98 17.30
C ILE A 773 -8.83 -20.51 17.46
N LYS A 774 -7.71 -21.16 17.79
CA LYS A 774 -7.67 -22.61 18.06
C LYS A 774 -8.58 -22.98 19.23
N GLU A 775 -8.53 -22.21 20.33
CA GLU A 775 -9.42 -22.40 21.46
C GLU A 775 -10.89 -22.19 21.09
N LEU A 776 -11.20 -21.09 20.38
CA LEU A 776 -12.55 -20.83 19.88
C LEU A 776 -13.09 -22.00 19.08
N SER A 777 -12.31 -22.49 18.12
CA SER A 777 -12.71 -23.63 17.28
C SER A 777 -12.93 -24.90 18.11
N SER A 778 -12.11 -25.14 19.13
CA SER A 778 -12.28 -26.28 20.04
C SER A 778 -13.54 -26.17 20.91
N TRP A 779 -13.93 -24.98 21.37
CA TRP A 779 -15.11 -24.80 22.24
C TRP A 779 -16.41 -25.21 21.56
N ILE A 780 -16.50 -25.01 20.25
CA ILE A 780 -17.71 -25.30 19.46
C ILE A 780 -17.55 -26.50 18.52
N GLY A 781 -16.43 -27.21 18.59
CA GLY A 781 -16.18 -28.43 17.80
C GLY A 781 -16.01 -28.19 16.30
N THR A 782 -15.34 -27.10 15.90
CA THR A 782 -15.01 -26.77 14.50
C THR A 782 -13.50 -26.60 14.28
N ILE A 783 -13.11 -26.03 13.15
CA ILE A 783 -11.74 -25.74 12.73
C ILE A 783 -11.46 -24.22 12.66
N PRO A 784 -10.20 -23.78 12.82
CA PRO A 784 -9.82 -22.36 12.74
C PRO A 784 -10.28 -21.63 11.45
N TYR A 785 -10.34 -22.35 10.34
CA TYR A 785 -10.84 -21.81 9.06
C TYR A 785 -12.25 -21.26 9.18
N GLU A 786 -13.17 -21.97 9.82
CA GLU A 786 -14.57 -21.54 9.93
C GLU A 786 -14.71 -20.30 10.80
N ILE A 787 -13.92 -20.19 11.86
CA ILE A 787 -13.91 -19.00 12.73
C ILE A 787 -13.54 -17.75 11.92
N LEU A 788 -12.46 -17.83 11.12
CA LEU A 788 -11.97 -16.72 10.31
C LEU A 788 -12.94 -16.34 9.18
N THR A 789 -13.48 -17.33 8.46
CA THR A 789 -14.37 -17.07 7.31
C THR A 789 -15.77 -16.62 7.71
N ASN A 790 -16.20 -16.90 8.95
CA ASN A 790 -17.50 -16.46 9.45
C ASN A 790 -17.53 -14.98 9.84
N ILE A 791 -16.37 -14.30 9.90
CA ILE A 791 -16.34 -12.87 10.24
C ILE A 791 -16.96 -12.05 9.10
N SER A 792 -18.13 -11.49 9.39
CA SER A 792 -18.96 -10.78 8.42
C SER A 792 -18.25 -9.57 7.82
N GLN A 793 -18.61 -9.21 6.59
CA GLN A 793 -18.13 -7.98 5.93
C GLN A 793 -18.55 -6.70 6.68
N ARG A 794 -19.57 -6.77 7.55
CA ARG A 794 -20.00 -5.64 8.38
C ARG A 794 -19.00 -5.27 9.50
N VAL A 795 -18.15 -6.21 9.89
CA VAL A 795 -17.06 -5.97 10.85
C VAL A 795 -16.00 -5.12 10.16
N LYS A 796 -15.63 -3.98 10.75
CA LYS A 796 -14.60 -3.10 10.18
C LYS A 796 -13.25 -3.82 10.23
N ARG A 797 -12.51 -3.82 9.11
CA ARG A 797 -11.12 -4.29 9.07
C ARG A 797 -10.18 -3.10 9.16
N THR A 798 -9.15 -3.23 9.98
CA THR A 798 -8.08 -2.23 10.12
C THR A 798 -6.75 -2.91 9.90
N TYR A 799 -5.92 -2.32 9.04
CA TYR A 799 -4.60 -2.85 8.72
C TYR A 799 -3.57 -2.06 9.49
N VAL A 800 -2.82 -2.75 10.36
CA VAL A 800 -1.79 -2.14 11.20
C VAL A 800 -0.42 -2.61 10.73
N SER A 801 0.54 -1.68 10.72
CA SER A 801 1.96 -1.97 10.59
C SER A 801 2.53 -1.89 12.01
N GLY A 802 3.21 -2.96 12.45
CA GLY A 802 3.84 -3.02 13.76
C GLY A 802 4.96 -1.99 13.92
#